data_AF-A0A7C4W456-F1
#
_entry.id   AF-A0A7C4W456-F1
#
_cell.length_a   1.000
_cell.length_b   1.000
_cell.length_c   1.000
_cell.angle_alpha   90.00
_cell.angle_beta   90.00
_cell.angle_gamma   90.00
#
_symmetry.space_group_name_H-M   'P 1'
#
loop_
_entity.id
_entity.type
_entity.pdbx_description
1 polymer ?
#
loop_
_entity_poly.entity_id
_entity_poly.type
_entity_poly.pdbx_seq_one_letter_code
_entity_poly.pdbx_strand_id
1 'polypeptide(L)'
;VVDLYEEINSKPLEEWVKFLGKGGLLFVPSDRKKEFVEEIISYLKEKGIKAVSYEDLNESTLRDFEEGNIDLLIGIASYRNPLARGLDLPHVVRYALFYGVPKIVISLKFEQNISHLLWALTSLRSLVAKKLPHKLKELDQWLGILKRYEYLSEKVERLKKIDTLREEVGKFLSSKEIMELIQTCEEITLRKTEEGYQMVVSDATGYLQASGRTSRMFAGGISKGLSLVLVDDQRAFKHLIKKVRWFNEDIEFTKINGVELENILKEIDRDREKIRRFLKGEEIPESKEILKPVLIVVESPNKAKTIANFFGKAIRRRIGEHELIETSAEDRYLMITASLGHILDLNKEEGFYGVYITQKPVPVYEVIEGKNKIVQSIRRMAMEAQEILIATDPDTEGEKIGWDIAELLRAYNPNISRMEFHEVTKKAILKAIRERRDFNLNLVKAQVVRRVADRWVGFEFSKLLQYTLGKQWLSAGRVQTPVLGWIIEREKEHRKKIYKVIAYIDEIGKLKVDWTFDDKKEAEEFYKGISEIKVELLEEKEEIKNPPPPFSTDTMLKSASDIYRWSLPKTMEFAQALFELGYITYHRTDSIRISDYGINIAREYIKEEFGEEYFHPRTWGEGGAHEGIRPTKNIEPEELKALVLSGQIEDLKKEHLMLYKLIFNRFMASQTRPVKLRIYKLKIEALGKIAEIEIPVQILQRGWDLFLPIEIYMPKIGTIDVSQKKKFISGPKAYPYTHGELVKEMKERGIGRPSTYATIVEKLIERGYVIENKGFLLPTGLGKKVYYYLKSKEEVHEFLKEEFTKKLEELMDRVEEGKEDYVEILNNLYRNII
;
A
#
# COMPACT_ATOMS: atom_id res chain seq x y z
N VAL A 1 -19.57 -16.83 3.66
CA VAL A 1 -20.88 -16.44 4.26
C VAL A 1 -21.55 -15.51 3.28
N VAL A 2 -22.87 -15.58 3.10
CA VAL A 2 -23.64 -14.56 2.37
C VAL A 2 -24.14 -13.56 3.39
N ASP A 3 -23.71 -12.30 3.27
CA ASP A 3 -23.98 -11.24 4.25
C ASP A 3 -25.13 -10.35 3.75
N LEU A 4 -26.29 -10.49 4.38
CA LEU A 4 -27.52 -9.79 4.03
C LEU A 4 -27.92 -8.79 5.11
N TYR A 5 -28.70 -7.78 4.72
CA TYR A 5 -29.33 -6.86 5.66
C TYR A 5 -30.76 -6.47 5.26
N GLU A 6 -31.55 -6.09 6.25
CA GLU A 6 -32.88 -5.49 6.08
C GLU A 6 -33.22 -4.60 7.28
N GLU A 7 -34.16 -3.66 7.14
CA GLU A 7 -34.67 -2.85 8.24
C GLU A 7 -35.30 -3.75 9.33
N ILE A 8 -35.01 -3.48 10.60
CA ILE A 8 -35.47 -4.32 11.72
C ILE A 8 -37.00 -4.42 11.83
N ASN A 9 -37.71 -3.39 11.36
CA ASN A 9 -39.18 -3.32 11.39
C ASN A 9 -39.85 -3.85 10.12
N SER A 10 -39.07 -4.40 9.18
CA SER A 10 -39.60 -4.92 7.91
C SER A 10 -40.63 -6.03 8.12
N LYS A 11 -40.39 -6.92 9.09
CA LYS A 11 -41.28 -8.01 9.51
C LYS A 11 -41.03 -8.37 10.98
N PRO A 12 -42.03 -8.95 11.69
CA PRO A 12 -41.84 -9.47 13.04
C PRO A 12 -40.71 -10.52 13.13
N LEU A 13 -40.02 -10.56 14.27
CA LEU A 13 -38.87 -11.44 14.47
C LEU A 13 -39.21 -12.93 14.29
N GLU A 14 -40.38 -13.36 14.76
CA GLU A 14 -40.83 -14.74 14.62
C GLU A 14 -41.08 -15.14 13.16
N GLU A 15 -41.43 -14.20 12.29
CA GLU A 15 -41.59 -14.47 10.86
C GLU A 15 -40.23 -14.70 10.19
N TRP A 16 -39.23 -13.89 10.55
CA TRP A 16 -37.85 -14.11 10.10
C TRP A 16 -37.33 -15.46 10.52
N VAL A 17 -37.53 -15.82 11.78
CA VAL A 17 -37.11 -17.10 12.33
C VAL A 17 -37.82 -18.26 11.63
N LYS A 18 -39.16 -18.18 11.47
CA LYS A 18 -39.94 -19.22 10.78
C LYS A 18 -39.51 -19.38 9.32
N PHE A 19 -39.18 -18.28 8.65
CA PHE A 19 -38.71 -18.30 7.27
C PHE A 19 -37.32 -18.93 7.13
N LEU A 20 -36.39 -18.59 8.02
CA LEU A 20 -35.03 -19.14 8.00
C LEU A 20 -34.98 -20.61 8.46
N GLY A 21 -35.91 -21.04 9.32
CA GLY A 21 -36.04 -22.41 9.81
C GLY A 21 -35.11 -22.73 10.98
N LYS A 22 -34.82 -24.03 11.20
CA LYS A 22 -34.00 -24.49 12.33
C LYS A 22 -32.51 -24.23 12.14
N GLY A 23 -31.72 -24.43 13.20
CA GLY A 23 -30.25 -24.34 13.16
C GLY A 23 -29.74 -22.90 13.17
N GLY A 24 -30.48 -22.00 13.80
CA GLY A 24 -30.19 -20.57 13.84
C GLY A 24 -29.38 -20.15 15.07
N LEU A 25 -28.46 -19.22 14.88
CA LEU A 25 -27.87 -18.43 15.96
C LEU A 25 -28.48 -17.03 15.92
N LEU A 26 -29.16 -16.61 16.99
CA LEU A 26 -29.70 -15.26 17.12
C LEU A 26 -28.80 -14.43 18.03
N PHE A 27 -28.36 -13.28 17.54
CA PHE A 27 -27.52 -12.36 18.29
C PHE A 27 -28.26 -11.04 18.52
N VAL A 28 -28.35 -10.62 19.77
CA VAL A 28 -28.82 -9.28 20.14
C VAL A 28 -27.65 -8.34 20.39
N PRO A 29 -27.80 -7.03 20.13
CA PRO A 29 -26.77 -6.03 20.42
C PRO A 29 -26.29 -6.04 21.87
N SER A 30 -24.99 -5.80 22.08
CA SER A 30 -24.38 -5.88 23.42
C SER A 30 -24.89 -4.84 24.43
N ASP A 31 -25.49 -3.75 23.94
CA ASP A 31 -26.09 -2.70 24.76
C ASP A 31 -27.46 -3.07 25.34
N ARG A 32 -28.11 -4.11 24.82
CA ARG A 32 -29.44 -4.56 25.31
C ARG A 32 -29.37 -5.45 26.56
N LYS A 33 -28.16 -5.77 27.04
CA LYS A 33 -27.90 -6.60 28.23
C LYS A 33 -28.53 -8.01 28.13
N LYS A 34 -28.48 -8.76 29.24
CA LYS A 34 -28.89 -10.17 29.30
C LYS A 34 -30.40 -10.32 29.43
N GLU A 35 -31.03 -9.41 30.13
CA GLU A 35 -32.47 -9.41 30.39
C GLU A 35 -33.27 -9.43 29.08
N PHE A 36 -32.77 -8.71 28.07
CA PHE A 36 -33.37 -8.70 26.73
C PHE A 36 -33.27 -10.06 26.00
N VAL A 37 -32.26 -10.87 26.28
CA VAL A 37 -32.17 -12.23 25.72
C VAL A 37 -33.33 -13.08 26.27
N GLU A 38 -33.60 -13.00 27.57
CA GLU A 38 -34.70 -13.73 28.21
C GLU A 38 -36.07 -13.25 27.74
N GLU A 39 -36.23 -11.95 27.51
CA GLU A 39 -37.44 -11.37 26.90
C GLU A 39 -37.69 -11.95 25.50
N ILE A 40 -36.66 -11.99 24.65
CA ILE A 40 -36.76 -12.55 23.29
C ILE A 40 -37.05 -14.05 23.32
N ILE A 41 -36.44 -14.80 24.24
CA ILE A 41 -36.72 -16.23 24.40
C ILE A 41 -38.18 -16.45 24.79
N SER A 42 -38.69 -15.67 25.74
CA SER A 42 -40.09 -15.75 26.19
C SER A 42 -41.05 -15.44 25.04
N TYR A 43 -40.79 -14.35 24.32
CA TYR A 43 -41.55 -13.95 23.13
C TYR A 43 -41.58 -15.06 22.07
N LEU A 44 -40.44 -15.64 21.73
CA LEU A 44 -40.37 -16.68 20.70
C LEU A 44 -41.06 -17.98 21.14
N LYS A 45 -40.96 -18.35 22.42
CA LYS A 45 -41.66 -19.51 22.99
C LYS A 45 -43.18 -19.36 22.89
N GLU A 46 -43.72 -18.17 23.17
CA GLU A 46 -45.16 -17.87 22.98
C GLU A 46 -45.62 -18.03 21.54
N LYS A 47 -44.72 -17.81 20.56
CA LYS A 47 -44.98 -17.98 19.13
C LYS A 47 -44.71 -19.40 18.61
N GLY A 48 -44.43 -20.35 19.50
CA GLY A 48 -44.20 -21.76 19.21
C GLY A 48 -42.79 -22.09 18.71
N ILE A 49 -41.81 -21.20 18.91
CA ILE A 49 -40.42 -21.38 18.50
C ILE A 49 -39.60 -21.79 19.72
N LYS A 50 -38.84 -22.89 19.60
CA LYS A 50 -38.02 -23.38 20.71
C LYS A 50 -36.65 -22.72 20.69
N ALA A 51 -36.41 -21.81 21.63
CA ALA A 51 -35.16 -21.07 21.78
C ALA A 51 -34.52 -21.28 23.16
N VAL A 52 -33.18 -21.30 23.19
CA VAL A 52 -32.37 -21.48 24.41
C VAL A 52 -31.30 -20.39 24.52
N SER A 53 -31.03 -19.95 25.75
CA SER A 53 -30.01 -18.94 26.06
C SER A 53 -28.60 -19.52 25.95
N TYR A 54 -27.63 -18.68 25.57
CA TYR A 54 -26.21 -19.05 25.57
C TYR A 54 -25.66 -19.40 26.97
N GLU A 55 -26.36 -18.98 28.04
CA GLU A 55 -25.97 -19.30 29.42
C GLU A 55 -26.36 -20.73 29.82
N ASP A 56 -27.38 -21.30 29.18
CA ASP A 56 -27.89 -22.65 29.44
C ASP A 56 -27.26 -23.70 28.51
N LEU A 57 -26.13 -23.38 27.87
CA LEU A 57 -25.42 -24.31 27.00
C LEU A 57 -24.73 -25.39 27.82
N ASN A 58 -25.23 -26.62 27.67
CA ASN A 58 -24.67 -27.83 28.24
C ASN A 58 -24.78 -28.96 27.20
N GLU A 59 -24.24 -30.14 27.50
CA GLU A 59 -24.27 -31.25 26.54
C GLU A 59 -25.69 -31.65 26.12
N SER A 60 -26.67 -31.57 27.01
CA SER A 60 -28.06 -31.93 26.70
C SER A 60 -28.68 -30.92 25.73
N THR A 61 -28.53 -29.62 26.00
CA THR A 61 -29.09 -28.57 25.14
C THR A 61 -28.41 -28.53 23.77
N LEU A 62 -27.11 -28.84 23.70
CA LEU A 62 -26.42 -28.98 22.42
C LEU A 62 -26.91 -30.19 21.63
N ARG A 63 -27.13 -31.35 22.26
CA ARG A 63 -27.73 -32.52 21.58
C ARG A 63 -29.13 -32.23 21.07
N ASP A 64 -29.97 -31.60 21.89
CA ASP A 64 -31.32 -31.19 21.48
C ASP A 64 -31.29 -30.21 20.30
N PHE A 65 -30.29 -29.33 20.23
CA PHE A 65 -30.09 -28.46 19.08
C PHE A 65 -29.61 -29.23 17.84
N GLU A 66 -28.70 -30.19 18.01
CA GLU A 66 -28.23 -31.06 16.91
C GLU A 66 -29.35 -31.93 16.32
N GLU A 67 -30.22 -32.48 17.17
CA GLU A 67 -31.38 -33.29 16.77
C GLU A 67 -32.52 -32.44 16.18
N GLY A 68 -32.43 -31.11 16.29
CA GLY A 68 -33.47 -30.18 15.83
C GLY A 68 -34.68 -30.11 16.76
N ASN A 69 -34.53 -30.51 18.02
CA ASN A 69 -35.51 -30.28 19.09
C ASN A 69 -35.50 -28.81 19.55
N ILE A 70 -34.39 -28.09 19.38
CA ILE A 70 -34.25 -26.64 19.58
C ILE A 70 -34.06 -25.97 18.22
N ASP A 71 -34.79 -24.89 17.97
CA ASP A 71 -34.75 -24.16 16.69
C ASP A 71 -33.61 -23.13 16.66
N LEU A 72 -33.41 -22.40 17.79
CA LEU A 72 -32.38 -21.36 17.91
C LEU A 72 -31.62 -21.37 19.25
N LEU A 73 -30.35 -20.98 19.15
CA LEU A 73 -29.55 -20.53 20.28
C LEU A 73 -29.43 -19.01 20.25
N ILE A 74 -29.68 -18.36 21.39
CA ILE A 74 -29.73 -16.90 21.50
C ILE A 74 -28.61 -16.38 22.39
N GLY A 75 -27.88 -15.38 21.92
CA GLY A 75 -26.84 -14.73 22.70
C GLY A 75 -26.60 -13.29 22.33
N ILE A 76 -25.56 -12.71 22.93
CA ILE A 76 -25.17 -11.33 22.72
C ILE A 76 -24.12 -11.29 21.60
N ALA A 77 -24.24 -10.34 20.67
CA ALA A 77 -23.27 -10.04 19.62
C ALA A 77 -21.98 -9.48 20.25
N SER A 78 -21.09 -10.37 20.70
CA SER A 78 -19.79 -10.03 21.28
C SER A 78 -18.79 -11.15 21.02
N TYR A 79 -17.53 -10.78 20.76
CA TYR A 79 -16.43 -11.73 20.58
C TYR A 79 -16.17 -12.62 21.83
N ARG A 80 -16.67 -12.21 23.00
CA ARG A 80 -16.57 -12.98 24.25
C ARG A 80 -17.69 -14.00 24.42
N ASN A 81 -18.76 -13.91 23.61
CA ASN A 81 -19.92 -14.79 23.77
C ASN A 81 -19.57 -16.24 23.35
N PRO A 82 -19.97 -17.26 24.14
CA PRO A 82 -19.76 -18.67 23.81
C PRO A 82 -20.30 -19.09 22.44
N LEU A 83 -21.44 -18.56 21.99
CA LEU A 83 -21.99 -18.85 20.66
C LEU A 83 -21.08 -18.33 19.54
N ALA A 84 -20.41 -17.20 19.76
CA ALA A 84 -19.50 -16.60 18.80
C ALA A 84 -18.07 -17.19 18.86
N ARG A 85 -17.65 -17.78 19.99
CA ARG A 85 -16.28 -18.27 20.21
C ARG A 85 -16.14 -19.79 20.33
N GLY A 86 -17.06 -20.45 21.04
CA GLY A 86 -16.94 -21.83 21.52
C GLY A 86 -17.85 -22.85 20.83
N LEU A 87 -18.85 -22.43 20.07
CA LEU A 87 -19.73 -23.34 19.34
C LEU A 87 -19.08 -23.82 18.03
N ASP A 88 -19.06 -25.14 17.80
CA ASP A 88 -18.56 -25.73 16.56
C ASP A 88 -19.46 -26.87 16.05
N LEU A 89 -20.62 -26.49 15.53
CA LEU A 89 -21.63 -27.41 14.98
C LEU A 89 -21.87 -27.14 13.49
N PRO A 90 -20.87 -27.35 12.61
CA PRO A 90 -20.96 -26.99 11.19
C PRO A 90 -22.01 -27.79 10.41
N HIS A 91 -22.49 -28.91 10.97
CA HIS A 91 -23.50 -29.78 10.38
C HIS A 91 -24.94 -29.38 10.78
N VAL A 92 -25.09 -28.38 11.66
CA VAL A 92 -26.39 -27.91 12.18
C VAL A 92 -26.57 -26.41 12.00
N VAL A 93 -25.55 -25.61 12.32
CA VAL A 93 -25.64 -24.14 12.29
C VAL A 93 -25.74 -23.66 10.83
N ARG A 94 -26.89 -23.10 10.45
CA ARG A 94 -27.16 -22.66 9.07
C ARG A 94 -26.97 -21.15 8.88
N TYR A 95 -27.40 -20.37 9.87
CA TYR A 95 -27.42 -18.92 9.76
C TYR A 95 -27.16 -18.20 11.10
N ALA A 96 -26.71 -16.95 11.00
CA ALA A 96 -26.57 -16.01 12.10
C ALA A 96 -27.50 -14.81 11.83
N LEU A 97 -28.52 -14.66 12.68
CA LEU A 97 -29.48 -13.57 12.65
C LEU A 97 -29.12 -12.54 13.71
N PHE A 98 -28.75 -11.33 13.30
CA PHE A 98 -28.50 -10.22 14.21
C PHE A 98 -29.77 -9.37 14.33
N TYR A 99 -30.44 -9.44 15.48
CA TYR A 99 -31.63 -8.65 15.77
C TYR A 99 -31.22 -7.27 16.29
N GLY A 100 -30.73 -6.44 15.38
CA GLY A 100 -30.05 -5.18 15.66
C GLY A 100 -28.59 -5.23 15.25
N VAL A 101 -28.02 -4.08 14.91
CA VAL A 101 -26.62 -3.98 14.47
C VAL A 101 -25.69 -4.33 15.64
N PRO A 102 -24.69 -5.21 15.47
CA PRO A 102 -23.63 -5.42 16.45
C PRO A 102 -22.93 -4.10 16.78
N LYS A 103 -23.09 -3.63 18.01
CA LYS A 103 -22.60 -2.32 18.45
C LYS A 103 -22.17 -2.32 19.91
N ILE A 104 -21.29 -1.38 20.20
CA ILE A 104 -20.77 -1.02 21.52
C ILE A 104 -21.24 0.40 21.82
N VAL A 105 -21.74 0.60 23.03
CA VAL A 105 -22.21 1.90 23.51
C VAL A 105 -21.23 2.41 24.56
N ILE A 106 -20.71 3.61 24.33
CA ILE A 106 -19.63 4.21 25.12
C ILE A 106 -20.18 5.47 25.79
N SER A 107 -20.09 5.54 27.11
CA SER A 107 -20.52 6.73 27.86
C SER A 107 -19.50 7.86 27.71
N LEU A 108 -19.88 9.03 27.17
CA LEU A 108 -18.92 10.11 26.96
C LEU A 108 -18.51 10.82 28.25
N LYS A 109 -19.30 10.66 29.32
CA LYS A 109 -19.07 11.32 30.61
C LYS A 109 -18.43 10.39 31.65
N PHE A 110 -18.72 9.10 31.61
CA PHE A 110 -18.40 8.18 32.71
C PHE A 110 -17.66 6.90 32.28
N GLU A 111 -17.13 6.83 31.06
CA GLU A 111 -16.45 5.62 30.58
C GLU A 111 -15.12 5.39 31.32
N GLN A 112 -15.00 4.20 31.93
CA GLN A 112 -13.81 3.77 32.66
C GLN A 112 -12.99 2.73 31.87
N ASN A 113 -13.59 2.10 30.87
CA ASN A 113 -12.92 1.07 30.09
C ASN A 113 -11.93 1.69 29.08
N ILE A 114 -10.64 1.34 29.20
CA ILE A 114 -9.57 1.86 28.34
C ILE A 114 -9.80 1.48 26.88
N SER A 115 -10.24 0.24 26.60
CA SER A 115 -10.52 -0.21 25.24
C SER A 115 -11.70 0.55 24.63
N HIS A 116 -12.73 0.89 25.43
CA HIS A 116 -13.83 1.73 24.95
C HIS A 116 -13.34 3.15 24.59
N LEU A 117 -12.52 3.76 25.44
CA LEU A 117 -11.92 5.07 25.14
C LEU A 117 -11.02 5.03 23.89
N LEU A 118 -10.23 3.96 23.73
CA LEU A 118 -9.40 3.75 22.54
C LEU A 118 -10.25 3.63 21.28
N TRP A 119 -11.33 2.83 21.31
CA TRP A 119 -12.27 2.69 20.21
C TRP A 119 -12.96 4.01 19.88
N ALA A 120 -13.33 4.79 20.91
CA ALA A 120 -13.97 6.08 20.71
C ALA A 120 -13.04 7.06 19.98
N LEU A 121 -11.83 7.25 20.51
CA LEU A 121 -10.84 8.15 19.92
C LEU A 121 -10.41 7.70 18.52
N THR A 122 -10.26 6.38 18.30
CA THR A 122 -9.90 5.82 16.98
C THR A 122 -10.98 6.12 15.96
N SER A 123 -12.26 5.96 16.33
CA SER A 123 -13.40 6.22 15.45
C SER A 123 -13.59 7.71 15.14
N LEU A 124 -13.20 8.61 16.07
CA LEU A 124 -13.30 10.07 15.87
C LEU A 124 -12.10 10.67 15.14
N ARG A 125 -10.96 9.99 15.12
CA ARG A 125 -9.68 10.56 14.66
C ARG A 125 -9.76 11.15 13.24
N SER A 126 -10.35 10.41 12.30
CA SER A 126 -10.49 10.85 10.90
C SER A 126 -11.31 12.14 10.81
N LEU A 127 -12.46 12.19 11.48
CA LEU A 127 -13.34 13.36 11.53
C LEU A 127 -12.65 14.58 12.16
N VAL A 128 -11.95 14.36 13.28
CA VAL A 128 -11.18 15.40 13.98
C VAL A 128 -10.07 15.94 13.08
N ALA A 129 -9.35 15.08 12.35
CA ALA A 129 -8.31 15.52 11.42
C ALA A 129 -8.87 16.43 10.31
N LYS A 130 -10.07 16.12 9.79
CA LYS A 130 -10.73 16.88 8.72
C LYS A 130 -11.32 18.21 9.21
N LYS A 131 -12.00 18.22 10.36
CA LYS A 131 -12.82 19.37 10.81
C LYS A 131 -12.17 20.18 11.93
N LEU A 132 -11.36 19.56 12.79
CA LEU A 132 -10.72 20.18 13.95
C LEU A 132 -9.22 19.83 14.02
N PRO A 133 -8.42 20.15 12.98
CA PRO A 133 -7.02 19.69 12.88
C PRO A 133 -6.14 20.16 14.04
N HIS A 134 -6.49 21.29 14.68
CA HIS A 134 -5.78 21.82 15.84
C HIS A 134 -5.87 20.92 17.09
N LYS A 135 -6.89 20.05 17.19
CA LYS A 135 -7.07 19.07 18.28
C LYS A 135 -6.35 17.74 18.02
N LEU A 136 -5.89 17.49 16.79
CA LEU A 136 -5.37 16.19 16.38
C LEU A 136 -4.13 15.76 17.16
N LYS A 137 -3.29 16.71 17.58
CA LYS A 137 -2.07 16.45 18.36
C LYS A 137 -2.39 15.85 19.73
N GLU A 138 -3.39 16.40 20.43
CA GLU A 138 -3.85 15.91 21.74
C GLU A 138 -4.42 14.50 21.61
N LEU A 139 -5.27 14.29 20.60
CA LEU A 139 -5.89 12.99 20.32
C LEU A 139 -4.85 11.91 19.99
N ASP A 140 -3.89 12.19 19.11
CA ASP A 140 -2.80 11.25 18.77
C ASP A 140 -1.96 10.89 20.01
N GLN A 141 -1.71 11.85 20.89
CA GLN A 141 -1.00 11.63 22.14
C GLN A 141 -1.80 10.70 23.07
N TRP A 142 -3.11 10.94 23.26
CA TRP A 142 -3.95 10.09 24.09
C TRP A 142 -4.06 8.67 23.54
N LEU A 143 -4.25 8.48 22.22
CA LEU A 143 -4.25 7.15 21.59
C LEU A 143 -2.97 6.38 21.89
N GLY A 144 -1.80 7.01 21.70
CA GLY A 144 -0.51 6.39 21.99
C GLY A 144 -0.31 6.05 23.47
N ILE A 145 -0.86 6.87 24.38
CA ILE A 145 -0.82 6.58 25.82
C ILE A 145 -1.75 5.42 26.15
N LEU A 146 -3.03 5.45 25.73
CA LEU A 146 -4.03 4.42 26.03
C LEU A 146 -3.60 3.04 25.51
N LYS A 147 -3.09 2.95 24.27
CA LYS A 147 -2.56 1.69 23.71
C LYS A 147 -1.49 1.07 24.59
N ARG A 148 -0.55 1.86 25.13
CA ARG A 148 0.50 1.34 26.02
C ARG A 148 -0.07 0.75 27.31
N TYR A 149 -1.23 1.23 27.77
CA TYR A 149 -1.86 0.79 29.01
C TYR A 149 -2.92 -0.30 28.82
N GLU A 150 -3.28 -0.66 27.59
CA GLU A 150 -4.30 -1.68 27.29
C GLU A 150 -3.96 -3.06 27.89
N TYR A 151 -2.67 -3.41 27.97
CA TYR A 151 -2.19 -4.74 28.41
C TYR A 151 -1.42 -4.75 29.74
N LEU A 152 -1.33 -3.63 30.45
CA LEU A 152 -0.48 -3.51 31.65
C LEU A 152 -1.22 -3.92 32.93
N SER A 153 -0.60 -4.81 33.71
CA SER A 153 -1.03 -5.15 35.07
C SER A 153 -0.83 -4.00 36.06
N GLU A 154 -1.80 -3.84 36.96
CA GLU A 154 -2.02 -2.73 37.88
C GLU A 154 -0.79 -2.40 38.76
N LYS A 155 -0.18 -1.22 38.55
CA LYS A 155 0.74 -0.56 39.51
C LYS A 155 0.13 0.77 39.95
N VAL A 156 0.15 1.06 41.26
CA VAL A 156 -0.54 2.21 41.90
C VAL A 156 -0.18 3.58 41.30
N GLU A 157 1.08 3.81 40.97
CA GLU A 157 1.53 5.09 40.39
C GLU A 157 1.08 5.29 38.92
N ARG A 158 0.77 4.18 38.23
CA ARG A 158 0.24 4.19 36.85
C ARG A 158 -1.27 4.42 36.83
N LEU A 159 -2.00 4.00 37.88
CA LEU A 159 -3.44 4.22 38.02
C LEU A 159 -3.77 5.71 38.04
N LYS A 160 -3.05 6.53 38.82
CA LYS A 160 -3.27 8.00 38.85
C LYS A 160 -3.12 8.67 37.48
N LYS A 161 -2.13 8.27 36.68
CA LYS A 161 -1.92 8.81 35.32
C LYS A 161 -3.03 8.39 34.36
N ILE A 162 -3.55 7.17 34.51
CA ILE A 162 -4.67 6.67 33.71
C ILE A 162 -5.96 7.42 34.08
N ASP A 163 -6.20 7.70 35.36
CA ASP A 163 -7.41 8.41 35.80
C ASP A 163 -7.43 9.86 35.31
N THR A 164 -6.31 10.58 35.39
CA THR A 164 -6.20 11.93 34.79
C THR A 164 -6.46 11.88 33.28
N LEU A 165 -5.91 10.89 32.58
CA LEU A 165 -6.11 10.72 31.15
C LEU A 165 -7.58 10.43 30.81
N ARG A 166 -8.26 9.58 31.60
CA ARG A 166 -9.70 9.30 31.45
C ARG A 166 -10.53 10.58 31.57
N GLU A 167 -10.22 11.42 32.55
CA GLU A 167 -10.90 12.71 32.74
C GLU A 167 -10.66 13.68 31.57
N GLU A 168 -9.43 13.79 31.09
CA GLU A 168 -9.09 14.61 29.91
C GLU A 168 -9.84 14.16 28.66
N VAL A 169 -9.79 12.85 28.38
CA VAL A 169 -10.48 12.25 27.23
C VAL A 169 -12.00 12.41 27.38
N GLY A 170 -12.56 12.19 28.58
CA GLY A 170 -13.99 12.41 28.84
C GLY A 170 -14.43 13.86 28.61
N LYS A 171 -13.63 14.84 29.06
CA LYS A 171 -13.88 16.27 28.79
C LYS A 171 -13.82 16.60 27.30
N PHE A 172 -12.86 16.02 26.58
CA PHE A 172 -12.75 16.17 25.13
C PHE A 172 -13.97 15.59 24.41
N LEU A 173 -14.34 14.35 24.71
CA LEU A 173 -15.48 13.65 24.13
C LEU A 173 -16.81 14.36 24.41
N SER A 174 -16.93 14.99 25.58
CA SER A 174 -18.12 15.75 25.99
C SER A 174 -18.10 17.23 25.55
N SER A 175 -17.05 17.69 24.87
CA SER A 175 -16.95 19.09 24.45
C SER A 175 -17.95 19.42 23.34
N LYS A 176 -18.46 20.66 23.34
CA LYS A 176 -19.52 21.09 22.40
C LYS A 176 -19.11 20.86 20.94
N GLU A 177 -17.86 21.17 20.59
CA GLU A 177 -17.32 21.00 19.24
C GLU A 177 -17.32 19.53 18.79
N ILE A 178 -16.92 18.61 19.66
CA ILE A 178 -16.91 17.17 19.36
C ILE A 178 -18.32 16.62 19.28
N MET A 179 -19.22 17.11 20.12
CA MET A 179 -20.62 16.69 20.10
C MET A 179 -21.32 17.13 18.80
N GLU A 180 -21.10 18.36 18.34
CA GLU A 180 -21.59 18.85 17.04
C GLU A 180 -20.97 18.04 15.88
N LEU A 181 -19.69 17.68 15.98
CA LEU A 181 -19.00 16.84 15.00
C LEU A 181 -19.61 15.43 14.91
N ILE A 182 -19.92 14.80 16.04
CA ILE A 182 -20.56 13.47 16.06
C ILE A 182 -21.99 13.55 15.52
N GLN A 183 -22.75 14.60 15.87
CA GLN A 183 -24.13 14.76 15.40
C GLN A 183 -24.23 14.83 13.87
N THR A 184 -23.27 15.50 13.25
CA THR A 184 -23.17 15.66 11.78
C THR A 184 -22.54 14.45 11.07
N CYS A 185 -22.00 13.48 11.81
CA CYS A 185 -21.40 12.27 11.27
C CYS A 185 -22.45 11.22 10.86
N GLU A 186 -22.26 10.58 9.71
CA GLU A 186 -23.14 9.50 9.24
C GLU A 186 -22.76 8.10 9.74
N GLU A 187 -21.62 7.95 10.41
CA GLU A 187 -21.08 6.65 10.86
C GLU A 187 -21.21 6.46 12.38
N ILE A 188 -21.40 7.55 13.13
CA ILE A 188 -21.42 7.51 14.59
C ILE A 188 -22.77 8.03 15.08
N THR A 189 -23.45 7.21 15.88
CA THR A 189 -24.71 7.62 16.54
C THR A 189 -24.42 8.21 17.90
N LEU A 190 -25.04 9.35 18.18
CA LEU A 190 -25.01 10.00 19.48
C LEU A 190 -26.39 9.86 20.14
N ARG A 191 -26.47 9.07 21.20
CA ARG A 191 -27.70 8.90 21.98
C ARG A 191 -27.69 9.83 23.19
N LYS A 192 -28.80 10.51 23.43
CA LYS A 192 -29.02 11.30 24.64
C LYS A 192 -29.78 10.43 25.65
N THR A 193 -29.25 10.30 26.84
CA THR A 193 -29.87 9.58 27.98
C THR A 193 -30.01 10.54 29.16
N GLU A 194 -30.72 10.11 30.21
CA GLU A 194 -30.85 10.88 31.46
C GLU A 194 -29.48 11.12 32.13
N GLU A 195 -28.55 10.18 31.96
CA GLU A 195 -27.20 10.22 32.55
C GLU A 195 -26.18 11.03 31.71
N GLY A 196 -26.53 11.42 30.48
CA GLY A 196 -25.67 12.21 29.59
C GLY A 196 -25.76 11.80 28.12
N TYR A 197 -24.61 11.77 27.46
CA TYR A 197 -24.53 11.36 26.06
C TYR A 197 -23.71 10.09 25.91
N GLN A 198 -24.16 9.22 25.02
CA GLN A 198 -23.53 7.97 24.68
C GLN A 198 -23.19 7.96 23.19
N MET A 199 -21.99 7.50 22.88
CA MET A 199 -21.55 7.28 21.51
C MET A 199 -21.68 5.81 21.15
N VAL A 200 -22.27 5.55 19.99
CA VAL A 200 -22.54 4.20 19.50
C VAL A 200 -21.61 3.92 18.33
N VAL A 201 -20.84 2.84 18.44
CA VAL A 201 -19.92 2.38 17.40
C VAL A 201 -20.17 0.91 17.09
N SER A 202 -19.89 0.47 15.86
CA SER A 202 -20.06 -0.94 15.47
C SER A 202 -19.04 -1.86 16.15
N ASP A 203 -19.47 -3.10 16.43
CA ASP A 203 -18.61 -4.23 16.85
C ASP A 203 -18.34 -5.17 15.66
N ALA A 204 -17.39 -4.79 14.81
CA ALA A 204 -16.98 -5.60 13.66
C ALA A 204 -16.39 -6.96 14.06
N THR A 205 -15.69 -7.04 15.19
CA THR A 205 -15.11 -8.31 15.68
C THR A 205 -16.21 -9.26 16.13
N GLY A 206 -17.19 -8.76 16.89
CA GLY A 206 -18.36 -9.53 17.31
C GLY A 206 -19.16 -10.05 16.11
N TYR A 207 -19.37 -9.20 15.10
CA TYR A 207 -20.01 -9.61 13.84
C TYR A 207 -19.24 -10.73 13.13
N LEU A 208 -17.94 -10.53 12.84
CA LEU A 208 -17.10 -11.49 12.11
C LEU A 208 -17.01 -12.86 12.80
N GLN A 209 -16.90 -12.86 14.14
CA GLN A 209 -16.85 -14.11 14.92
C GLN A 209 -18.18 -14.86 14.86
N ALA A 210 -19.30 -14.16 15.00
CA ALA A 210 -20.63 -14.74 14.97
C ALA A 210 -21.03 -15.23 13.57
N SER A 211 -20.86 -14.40 12.53
CA SER A 211 -21.17 -14.78 11.15
C SER A 211 -20.28 -15.93 10.66
N GLY A 212 -19.01 -15.95 11.07
CA GLY A 212 -18.06 -17.02 10.78
C GLY A 212 -18.45 -18.40 11.31
N ARG A 213 -19.35 -18.50 12.30
CA ARG A 213 -19.84 -19.80 12.81
C ARG A 213 -20.74 -20.53 11.83
N THR A 214 -21.27 -19.81 10.86
CA THR A 214 -22.19 -20.34 9.84
C THR A 214 -21.46 -20.97 8.65
N SER A 215 -20.15 -20.84 8.54
CA SER A 215 -19.37 -21.32 7.41
C SER A 215 -18.05 -21.87 7.91
N ARG A 216 -17.81 -23.17 7.67
CA ARG A 216 -16.63 -23.88 8.18
C ARG A 216 -16.03 -24.75 7.10
N MET A 217 -14.74 -25.00 7.22
CA MET A 217 -14.02 -25.97 6.39
C MET A 217 -14.37 -27.40 6.85
N PHE A 218 -14.66 -28.28 5.90
CA PHE A 218 -14.91 -29.71 6.08
C PHE A 218 -14.27 -30.51 4.94
N ALA A 219 -14.34 -31.84 4.97
CA ALA A 219 -13.66 -32.70 3.99
C ALA A 219 -14.05 -32.45 2.51
N GLY A 220 -15.22 -31.83 2.25
CA GLY A 220 -15.69 -31.45 0.92
C GLY A 220 -15.49 -29.98 0.55
N GLY A 221 -14.71 -29.21 1.32
CA GLY A 221 -14.42 -27.79 1.06
C GLY A 221 -14.94 -26.86 2.16
N ILE A 222 -15.32 -25.62 1.80
CA ILE A 222 -15.87 -24.63 2.73
C ILE A 222 -17.39 -24.61 2.60
N SER A 223 -18.11 -24.78 3.71
CA SER A 223 -19.57 -24.79 3.70
C SER A 223 -20.16 -23.40 3.51
N LYS A 224 -21.26 -23.30 2.77
CA LYS A 224 -22.04 -22.06 2.68
C LYS A 224 -22.72 -21.79 4.03
N GLY A 225 -22.90 -20.50 4.31
CA GLY A 225 -23.54 -19.99 5.52
C GLY A 225 -24.17 -18.65 5.25
N LEU A 226 -25.16 -18.27 6.05
CA LEU A 226 -25.92 -17.03 5.92
C LEU A 226 -25.74 -16.13 7.15
N SER A 227 -25.51 -14.84 6.93
CA SER A 227 -25.64 -13.81 7.96
C SER A 227 -26.73 -12.83 7.55
N LEU A 228 -27.67 -12.54 8.46
CA LEU A 228 -28.70 -11.53 8.24
C LEU A 228 -28.64 -10.50 9.37
N VAL A 229 -28.39 -9.23 9.03
CA VAL A 229 -28.41 -8.11 9.97
C VAL A 229 -29.71 -7.34 9.84
N LEU A 230 -30.51 -7.35 10.89
CA LEU A 230 -31.71 -6.52 11.01
C LEU A 230 -31.30 -5.15 11.56
N VAL A 231 -31.29 -4.15 10.69
CA VAL A 231 -30.72 -2.83 10.94
C VAL A 231 -31.66 -2.01 11.81
N ASP A 232 -31.22 -1.68 13.02
CA ASP A 232 -31.92 -0.81 13.96
C ASP A 232 -31.28 0.58 14.11
N ASP A 233 -30.07 0.75 13.61
CA ASP A 233 -29.27 1.97 13.70
C ASP A 233 -28.44 2.13 12.41
N GLN A 234 -28.95 2.94 11.47
CA GLN A 234 -28.35 3.10 10.14
C GLN A 234 -26.92 3.63 10.17
N ARG A 235 -26.59 4.53 11.11
CA ARG A 235 -25.21 5.06 11.21
C ARG A 235 -24.24 4.00 11.72
N ALA A 236 -24.64 3.27 12.77
CA ALA A 236 -23.84 2.16 13.27
C ALA A 236 -23.67 1.05 12.21
N PHE A 237 -24.68 0.83 11.36
CA PHE A 237 -24.58 -0.11 10.24
C PHE A 237 -23.58 0.35 9.17
N LYS A 238 -23.64 1.61 8.72
CA LYS A 238 -22.63 2.18 7.81
C LYS A 238 -21.21 2.00 8.35
N HIS A 239 -21.03 2.30 9.64
CA HIS A 239 -19.74 2.10 10.33
C HIS A 239 -19.34 0.63 10.43
N LEU A 240 -20.29 -0.31 10.58
CA LEU A 240 -20.00 -1.75 10.53
C LEU A 240 -19.49 -2.17 9.16
N ILE A 241 -20.15 -1.77 8.07
CA ILE A 241 -19.74 -2.09 6.69
C ILE A 241 -18.29 -1.64 6.47
N LYS A 242 -17.98 -0.39 6.85
CA LYS A 242 -16.65 0.19 6.71
C LYS A 242 -15.59 -0.58 7.51
N LYS A 243 -15.87 -0.88 8.79
CA LYS A 243 -14.93 -1.62 9.65
C LYS A 243 -14.69 -3.06 9.20
N VAL A 244 -15.73 -3.76 8.75
CA VAL A 244 -15.61 -5.16 8.34
C VAL A 244 -14.78 -5.30 7.07
N ARG A 245 -14.90 -4.34 6.14
CA ARG A 245 -14.06 -4.28 4.92
C ARG A 245 -12.57 -4.14 5.22
N TRP A 246 -12.18 -3.54 6.36
CA TRP A 246 -10.77 -3.50 6.77
C TRP A 246 -10.19 -4.90 7.02
N PHE A 247 -10.99 -5.82 7.53
CA PHE A 247 -10.58 -7.20 7.80
C PHE A 247 -10.70 -8.09 6.56
N ASN A 248 -11.77 -7.91 5.78
CA ASN A 248 -11.99 -8.66 4.56
C ASN A 248 -12.81 -7.81 3.57
N GLU A 249 -12.15 -7.38 2.49
CA GLU A 249 -12.76 -6.58 1.42
C GLU A 249 -13.83 -7.35 0.64
N ASP A 250 -13.78 -8.69 0.66
CA ASP A 250 -14.78 -9.54 0.00
C ASP A 250 -16.15 -9.50 0.69
N ILE A 251 -16.27 -8.88 1.88
CA ILE A 251 -17.54 -8.81 2.61
C ILE A 251 -18.37 -7.66 2.05
N GLU A 252 -19.44 -8.01 1.36
CA GLU A 252 -20.44 -7.09 0.84
C GLU A 252 -21.80 -7.37 1.46
N PHE A 253 -22.37 -6.36 2.10
CA PHE A 253 -23.73 -6.43 2.63
C PHE A 253 -24.72 -6.14 1.51
N THR A 254 -25.53 -7.13 1.16
CA THR A 254 -26.57 -6.99 0.13
C THR A 254 -27.94 -6.86 0.79
N LYS A 255 -28.78 -5.93 0.32
CA LYS A 255 -30.15 -5.84 0.81
C LYS A 255 -30.90 -7.10 0.38
N ILE A 256 -31.74 -7.65 1.25
CA ILE A 256 -32.45 -8.91 0.95
C ILE A 256 -33.33 -8.80 -0.31
N ASN A 257 -33.84 -7.61 -0.61
CA ASN A 257 -34.60 -7.32 -1.83
C ASN A 257 -33.71 -7.50 -3.08
N GLY A 258 -33.95 -8.57 -3.83
CA GLY A 258 -33.17 -8.94 -5.02
C GLY A 258 -32.35 -10.22 -4.86
N VAL A 259 -32.40 -10.88 -3.70
CA VAL A 259 -31.69 -12.13 -3.43
C VAL A 259 -32.68 -13.30 -3.31
N GLU A 260 -32.43 -14.38 -4.06
CA GLU A 260 -33.21 -15.63 -3.96
C GLU A 260 -32.83 -16.42 -2.69
N LEU A 261 -33.32 -15.97 -1.54
CA LEU A 261 -32.94 -16.52 -0.24
C LEU A 261 -33.27 -18.01 -0.09
N GLU A 262 -34.36 -18.49 -0.70
CA GLU A 262 -34.70 -19.93 -0.70
C GLU A 262 -33.62 -20.80 -1.36
N ASN A 263 -33.01 -20.31 -2.44
CA ASN A 263 -31.95 -21.05 -3.14
C ASN A 263 -30.67 -21.08 -2.29
N ILE A 264 -30.34 -19.99 -1.61
CA ILE A 264 -29.22 -19.95 -0.66
C ILE A 264 -29.44 -20.94 0.48
N LEU A 265 -30.63 -20.97 1.08
CA LEU A 265 -30.95 -21.90 2.17
C LEU A 265 -30.88 -23.35 1.70
N LYS A 266 -31.39 -23.67 0.50
CA LYS A 266 -31.27 -25.02 -0.11
C LYS A 266 -29.81 -25.44 -0.29
N GLU A 267 -28.94 -24.54 -0.73
CA GLU A 267 -27.50 -24.82 -0.83
C GLU A 267 -26.87 -25.06 0.54
N ILE A 268 -27.20 -24.23 1.53
CA ILE A 268 -26.73 -24.41 2.91
C ILE A 268 -27.18 -25.78 3.45
N ASP A 269 -28.44 -26.15 3.23
CA ASP A 269 -29.00 -27.43 3.67
C ASP A 269 -28.30 -28.63 3.02
N ARG A 270 -28.01 -28.55 1.72
CA ARG A 270 -27.21 -29.56 1.01
C ARG A 270 -25.82 -29.70 1.63
N ASP A 271 -25.17 -28.58 1.98
CA ASP A 271 -23.87 -28.63 2.65
C ASP A 271 -23.97 -29.24 4.05
N ARG A 272 -25.02 -28.93 4.83
CA ARG A 272 -25.23 -29.52 6.16
C ARG A 272 -25.46 -31.03 6.08
N GLU A 273 -26.25 -31.50 5.13
CA GLU A 273 -26.48 -32.93 4.91
C GLU A 273 -25.19 -33.66 4.54
N LYS A 274 -24.39 -33.10 3.63
CA LYS A 274 -23.06 -33.63 3.30
C LYS A 274 -22.18 -33.74 4.54
N ILE A 275 -22.06 -32.67 5.32
CA ILE A 275 -21.24 -32.67 6.54
C ILE A 275 -21.76 -33.73 7.54
N ARG A 276 -23.09 -33.88 7.71
CA ARG A 276 -23.67 -34.93 8.58
C ARG A 276 -23.26 -36.33 8.12
N ARG A 277 -23.38 -36.63 6.82
CA ARG A 277 -23.00 -37.94 6.26
C ARG A 277 -21.51 -38.22 6.43
N PHE A 278 -20.66 -37.21 6.25
CA PHE A 278 -19.22 -37.32 6.55
C PHE A 278 -18.95 -37.64 8.01
N LEU A 279 -19.58 -36.93 8.96
CA LEU A 279 -19.40 -37.18 10.39
C LEU A 279 -19.88 -38.57 10.82
N LYS A 280 -20.90 -39.12 10.13
CA LYS A 280 -21.39 -40.49 10.35
C LYS A 280 -20.59 -41.56 9.62
N GLY A 281 -19.64 -41.19 8.76
CA GLY A 281 -18.87 -42.12 7.92
C GLY A 281 -19.68 -42.78 6.79
N GLU A 282 -20.86 -42.24 6.46
CA GLU A 282 -21.75 -42.75 5.39
C GLU A 282 -21.29 -42.32 3.99
N GLU A 283 -20.50 -41.24 3.92
CA GLU A 283 -19.97 -40.68 2.67
C GLU A 283 -18.44 -40.64 2.76
N ILE A 284 -17.78 -41.34 1.83
CA ILE A 284 -16.32 -41.29 1.69
C ILE A 284 -16.02 -40.12 0.76
N PRO A 285 -15.09 -39.21 1.11
CA PRO A 285 -14.76 -38.09 0.25
C PRO A 285 -14.43 -38.58 -1.18
N GLU A 286 -15.07 -38.00 -2.20
CA GLU A 286 -14.80 -38.37 -3.62
C GLU A 286 -13.30 -38.22 -3.97
N SER A 287 -12.58 -37.39 -3.22
CA SER A 287 -11.13 -37.21 -3.26
C SER A 287 -10.47 -37.73 -1.98
N LYS A 288 -9.49 -38.65 -2.09
CA LYS A 288 -8.59 -39.00 -0.98
C LYS A 288 -7.70 -37.83 -0.52
N GLU A 289 -7.60 -36.77 -1.32
CA GLU A 289 -6.81 -35.57 -1.02
C GLU A 289 -7.75 -34.42 -0.67
N ILE A 290 -8.02 -34.26 0.63
CA ILE A 290 -8.89 -33.20 1.16
C ILE A 290 -8.24 -31.82 0.97
N LEU A 291 -6.91 -31.76 1.07
CA LEU A 291 -6.13 -30.55 0.81
C LEU A 291 -4.85 -30.93 0.06
N LYS A 292 -4.63 -30.35 -1.11
CA LYS A 292 -3.39 -30.54 -1.88
C LYS A 292 -2.27 -29.71 -1.24
N PRO A 293 -1.15 -30.30 -0.78
CA PRO A 293 -0.01 -29.55 -0.27
C PRO A 293 0.69 -28.76 -1.37
N VAL A 294 0.73 -27.44 -1.24
CA VAL A 294 1.31 -26.50 -2.20
C VAL A 294 2.41 -25.69 -1.52
N LEU A 295 3.64 -25.81 -2.00
CA LEU A 295 4.74 -24.97 -1.54
C LEU A 295 4.77 -23.66 -2.34
N ILE A 296 4.53 -22.53 -1.68
CA ILE A 296 4.70 -21.20 -2.26
C ILE A 296 6.04 -20.62 -1.79
N VAL A 297 6.93 -20.31 -2.74
CA VAL A 297 8.19 -19.63 -2.46
C VAL A 297 8.14 -18.18 -2.92
N VAL A 298 8.21 -17.24 -1.98
CA VAL A 298 8.31 -15.80 -2.25
C VAL A 298 9.73 -15.29 -2.03
N GLU A 299 10.00 -14.03 -2.35
CA GLU A 299 11.32 -13.44 -2.13
C GLU A 299 11.56 -12.98 -0.69
N SER A 300 10.54 -12.40 -0.04
CA SER A 300 10.68 -11.74 1.28
C SER A 300 9.75 -12.29 2.38
N PRO A 301 10.17 -12.25 3.65
CA PRO A 301 9.37 -12.77 4.77
C PRO A 301 8.05 -12.05 5.01
N ASN A 302 8.00 -10.73 4.81
CA ASN A 302 6.77 -9.96 4.99
C ASN A 302 5.71 -10.42 4.00
N LYS A 303 6.08 -10.59 2.73
CA LYS A 303 5.20 -11.12 1.68
C LYS A 303 4.64 -12.49 2.06
N ALA A 304 5.49 -13.38 2.60
CA ALA A 304 5.05 -14.70 3.07
C ALA A 304 4.00 -14.59 4.20
N LYS A 305 4.25 -13.74 5.21
CA LYS A 305 3.33 -13.52 6.33
C LYS A 305 2.01 -12.90 5.87
N THR A 306 2.06 -11.89 5.01
CA THR A 306 0.87 -11.21 4.47
C THR A 306 -0.01 -12.18 3.70
N ILE A 307 0.57 -12.97 2.78
CA ILE A 307 -0.18 -13.96 2.01
C ILE A 307 -0.84 -14.98 2.95
N ALA A 308 -0.10 -15.49 3.94
CA ALA A 308 -0.63 -16.48 4.87
C ALA A 308 -1.79 -15.93 5.71
N ASN A 309 -1.69 -14.67 6.16
CA ASN A 309 -2.70 -14.02 6.99
C ASN A 309 -4.02 -13.73 6.25
N PHE A 310 -4.04 -13.70 4.91
CA PHE A 310 -5.30 -13.57 4.14
C PHE A 310 -6.23 -14.76 4.32
N PHE A 311 -5.69 -15.92 4.66
CA PHE A 311 -6.45 -17.17 4.78
C PHE A 311 -6.69 -17.58 6.24
N GLY A 312 -6.38 -16.69 7.19
CA GLY A 312 -6.62 -16.88 8.61
C GLY A 312 -5.34 -16.89 9.44
N LYS A 313 -5.44 -17.42 10.67
CA LYS A 313 -4.30 -17.48 11.59
C LYS A 313 -3.35 -18.59 11.15
N ALA A 314 -2.24 -18.20 10.53
CA ALA A 314 -1.25 -19.12 10.03
C ALA A 314 -0.46 -19.83 11.16
N ILE A 315 -0.12 -21.08 10.93
CA ILE A 315 0.79 -21.88 11.76
C ILE A 315 2.22 -21.61 11.28
N ARG A 316 3.19 -21.61 12.20
CA ARG A 316 4.60 -21.42 11.87
C ARG A 316 5.38 -22.66 12.28
N ARG A 317 6.09 -23.25 11.32
CA ARG A 317 7.00 -24.37 11.50
C ARG A 317 8.40 -23.94 11.08
N ARG A 318 9.43 -24.60 11.61
CA ARG A 318 10.82 -24.39 11.17
C ARG A 318 11.32 -25.67 10.54
N ILE A 319 11.87 -25.56 9.33
CA ILE A 319 12.54 -26.68 8.64
C ILE A 319 14.00 -26.27 8.46
N GLY A 320 14.89 -26.99 9.14
CA GLY A 320 16.28 -26.55 9.28
C GLY A 320 16.36 -25.22 10.03
N GLU A 321 16.98 -24.21 9.41
CA GLU A 321 17.09 -22.87 9.99
C GLU A 321 16.01 -21.90 9.50
N HIS A 322 15.12 -22.38 8.62
CA HIS A 322 14.22 -21.54 7.84
C HIS A 322 12.76 -21.64 8.24
N GLU A 323 12.04 -20.53 8.15
CA GLU A 323 10.63 -20.44 8.53
C GLU A 323 9.71 -20.94 7.40
N LEU A 324 8.74 -21.77 7.77
CA LEU A 324 7.63 -22.21 6.94
C LEU A 324 6.33 -21.75 7.59
N ILE A 325 5.49 -21.06 6.83
CA ILE A 325 4.20 -20.56 7.29
C ILE A 325 3.10 -21.36 6.61
N GLU A 326 2.21 -21.95 7.40
CA GLU A 326 1.24 -22.92 6.93
C GLU A 326 -0.19 -22.40 7.14
N THR A 327 -1.00 -22.47 6.10
CA THR A 327 -2.42 -22.07 6.12
C THR A 327 -3.22 -22.88 5.12
N SER A 328 -4.55 -22.76 5.12
CA SER A 328 -5.42 -23.47 4.18
C SER A 328 -6.22 -22.47 3.35
N ALA A 329 -6.27 -22.69 2.03
CA ALA A 329 -7.04 -21.87 1.10
C ALA A 329 -7.79 -22.77 0.13
N GLU A 330 -9.13 -22.62 0.09
CA GLU A 330 -10.01 -23.45 -0.75
C GLU A 330 -9.73 -24.96 -0.55
N ASP A 331 -9.25 -25.65 -1.59
CA ASP A 331 -8.89 -27.08 -1.62
C ASP A 331 -7.38 -27.34 -1.41
N ARG A 332 -6.64 -26.37 -0.87
CA ARG A 332 -5.16 -26.39 -0.79
C ARG A 332 -4.63 -26.15 0.62
N TYR A 333 -3.59 -26.91 0.95
CA TYR A 333 -2.75 -26.65 2.12
C TYR A 333 -1.53 -25.87 1.68
N LEU A 334 -1.49 -24.58 1.99
CA LEU A 334 -0.45 -23.66 1.56
C LEU A 334 0.71 -23.68 2.56
N MET A 335 1.88 -24.09 2.08
CA MET A 335 3.17 -24.03 2.76
C MET A 335 3.96 -22.86 2.17
N ILE A 336 4.13 -21.75 2.89
CA ILE A 336 4.67 -20.50 2.35
C ILE A 336 6.03 -20.21 2.99
N THR A 337 7.06 -19.99 2.19
CA THR A 337 8.42 -19.63 2.66
C THR A 337 9.05 -18.55 1.78
N ALA A 338 10.16 -17.95 2.24
CA ALA A 338 10.83 -16.84 1.56
C ALA A 338 12.29 -17.17 1.16
N SER A 339 12.74 -16.87 -0.05
CA SER A 339 14.14 -17.10 -0.47
C SER A 339 15.15 -16.12 0.15
N LEU A 340 14.67 -15.03 0.75
CA LEU A 340 15.44 -13.90 1.27
C LEU A 340 16.24 -13.18 0.17
N GLY A 341 15.63 -12.97 -1.01
CA GLY A 341 16.30 -12.41 -2.19
C GLY A 341 16.93 -13.48 -3.10
N HIS A 342 17.90 -13.05 -3.92
CA HIS A 342 18.71 -13.92 -4.81
C HIS A 342 19.36 -15.07 -4.05
N ILE A 343 19.31 -16.29 -4.58
CA ILE A 343 19.99 -17.46 -3.99
C ILE A 343 21.30 -17.78 -4.72
N LEU A 344 21.33 -17.51 -6.03
CA LEU A 344 22.49 -17.73 -6.89
C LEU A 344 23.05 -16.38 -7.37
N ASP A 345 24.35 -16.33 -7.65
CA ASP A 345 24.98 -15.23 -8.39
C ASP A 345 26.06 -15.78 -9.33
N LEU A 346 26.51 -14.97 -10.29
CA LEU A 346 27.60 -15.35 -11.18
C LEU A 346 28.87 -15.60 -10.37
N ASN A 347 29.47 -16.76 -10.58
CA ASN A 347 30.77 -17.13 -10.02
C ASN A 347 31.83 -16.07 -10.40
N LYS A 348 32.84 -15.88 -9.56
CA LYS A 348 33.84 -14.82 -9.72
C LYS A 348 35.14 -15.29 -10.36
N GLU A 349 35.41 -16.59 -10.34
CA GLU A 349 36.71 -17.19 -10.62
C GLU A 349 36.72 -17.96 -11.96
N GLU A 350 35.60 -18.54 -12.36
CA GLU A 350 35.48 -19.36 -13.58
C GLU A 350 35.36 -18.51 -14.85
N GLY A 351 36.02 -18.96 -15.92
CA GLY A 351 35.96 -18.32 -17.23
C GLY A 351 36.30 -16.82 -17.20
N PHE A 352 35.63 -16.04 -18.05
CA PHE A 352 35.73 -14.58 -18.04
C PHE A 352 34.68 -13.99 -17.07
N TYR A 353 35.09 -13.84 -15.81
CA TYR A 353 34.29 -13.30 -14.70
C TYR A 353 32.96 -14.03 -14.43
N GLY A 354 32.99 -15.36 -14.51
CA GLY A 354 31.83 -16.23 -14.32
C GLY A 354 31.17 -16.68 -15.62
N VAL A 355 31.79 -16.44 -16.78
CA VAL A 355 31.22 -16.84 -18.07
C VAL A 355 32.28 -17.54 -18.92
N TYR A 356 32.01 -18.79 -19.30
CA TYR A 356 32.84 -19.46 -20.31
C TYR A 356 32.50 -18.92 -21.69
N ILE A 357 33.51 -18.38 -22.36
CA ILE A 357 33.38 -17.82 -23.70
C ILE A 357 33.58 -18.95 -24.71
N THR A 358 32.48 -19.43 -25.25
CA THR A 358 32.44 -20.37 -26.39
C THR A 358 31.63 -19.75 -27.52
N GLN A 359 31.30 -20.50 -28.59
CA GLN A 359 30.34 -20.00 -29.60
C GLN A 359 29.02 -19.52 -28.98
N LYS A 360 28.58 -20.18 -27.89
CA LYS A 360 27.47 -19.77 -27.05
C LYS A 360 28.00 -19.47 -25.63
N PRO A 361 28.02 -18.22 -25.16
CA PRO A 361 28.46 -17.90 -23.80
C PRO A 361 27.68 -18.69 -22.76
N VAL A 362 28.39 -19.31 -21.81
CA VAL A 362 27.81 -20.13 -20.74
C VAL A 362 28.11 -19.48 -19.40
N PRO A 363 27.14 -18.78 -18.79
CA PRO A 363 27.29 -18.22 -17.46
C PRO A 363 27.25 -19.32 -16.40
N VAL A 364 28.15 -19.24 -15.43
CA VAL A 364 28.27 -20.16 -14.30
C VAL A 364 27.76 -19.46 -13.04
N TYR A 365 26.76 -20.09 -12.41
CA TYR A 365 26.16 -19.59 -11.18
C TYR A 365 26.52 -20.47 -10.00
N GLU A 366 26.75 -19.84 -8.85
CA GLU A 366 27.01 -20.53 -7.58
C GLU A 366 26.06 -20.03 -6.49
N VAL A 367 25.87 -20.85 -5.44
CA VAL A 367 25.08 -20.44 -4.28
C VAL A 367 25.80 -19.30 -3.57
N ILE A 368 25.08 -18.20 -3.33
CA ILE A 368 25.61 -17.06 -2.60
C ILE A 368 26.08 -17.50 -1.22
N GLU A 369 27.25 -17.03 -0.82
CA GLU A 369 27.85 -17.34 0.48
C GLU A 369 26.85 -17.11 1.63
N GLY A 370 26.73 -18.10 2.52
CA GLY A 370 25.76 -18.09 3.62
C GLY A 370 24.35 -18.61 3.29
N LYS A 371 23.97 -18.76 2.00
CA LYS A 371 22.62 -19.22 1.62
C LYS A 371 22.44 -20.73 1.46
N ASN A 372 23.51 -21.52 1.60
CA ASN A 372 23.46 -22.98 1.49
C ASN A 372 22.40 -23.63 2.39
N LYS A 373 22.26 -23.13 3.64
CA LYS A 373 21.26 -23.66 4.58
C LYS A 373 19.81 -23.35 4.16
N ILE A 374 19.59 -22.20 3.54
CA ILE A 374 18.28 -21.82 2.99
C ILE A 374 17.92 -22.77 1.85
N VAL A 375 18.84 -23.00 0.91
CA VAL A 375 18.65 -23.93 -0.21
C VAL A 375 18.29 -25.33 0.28
N GLN A 376 19.04 -25.86 1.26
CA GLN A 376 18.76 -27.17 1.83
C GLN A 376 17.38 -27.23 2.52
N SER A 377 16.95 -26.15 3.17
CA SER A 377 15.65 -26.07 3.83
C SER A 377 14.50 -26.07 2.81
N ILE A 378 14.60 -25.27 1.73
CA ILE A 378 13.59 -25.20 0.68
C ILE A 378 13.52 -26.53 -0.10
N ARG A 379 14.65 -27.22 -0.33
CA ARG A 379 14.66 -28.57 -0.93
C ARG A 379 13.91 -29.60 -0.09
N ARG A 380 14.03 -29.56 1.24
CA ARG A 380 13.25 -30.43 2.14
C ARG A 380 11.75 -30.12 2.05
N MET A 381 11.39 -28.83 2.06
CA MET A 381 10.00 -28.40 1.89
C MET A 381 9.41 -28.87 0.55
N ALA A 382 10.20 -28.81 -0.53
CA ALA A 382 9.80 -29.23 -1.86
C ALA A 382 9.43 -30.72 -1.93
N MET A 383 10.07 -31.57 -1.13
CA MET A 383 9.76 -33.00 -1.02
C MET A 383 8.46 -33.28 -0.27
N GLU A 384 7.98 -32.34 0.56
CA GLU A 384 6.72 -32.47 1.31
C GLU A 384 5.49 -31.99 0.49
N ALA A 385 5.72 -31.23 -0.59
CA ALA A 385 4.66 -30.64 -1.39
C ALA A 385 4.34 -31.45 -2.65
N GLN A 386 3.09 -31.38 -3.11
CA GLN A 386 2.65 -31.97 -4.39
C GLN A 386 2.92 -31.05 -5.58
N GLU A 387 2.82 -29.74 -5.37
CA GLU A 387 3.17 -28.72 -6.36
C GLU A 387 3.93 -27.57 -5.71
N ILE A 388 4.75 -26.88 -6.52
CA ILE A 388 5.53 -25.73 -6.09
C ILE A 388 5.14 -24.52 -6.93
N LEU A 389 4.77 -23.42 -6.28
CA LEU A 389 4.45 -22.15 -6.91
C LEU A 389 5.51 -21.10 -6.53
N ILE A 390 6.17 -20.55 -7.52
CA ILE A 390 7.19 -19.51 -7.31
C ILE A 390 6.56 -18.13 -7.49
N ALA A 391 6.51 -17.37 -6.40
CA ALA A 391 5.76 -16.14 -6.22
C ALA A 391 6.67 -14.91 -5.99
N THR A 392 7.78 -14.86 -6.74
CA THR A 392 8.70 -13.72 -6.79
C THR A 392 8.06 -12.51 -7.47
N ASP A 393 8.72 -11.35 -7.38
CA ASP A 393 8.20 -10.10 -7.95
C ASP A 393 8.02 -10.16 -9.48
N PRO A 394 7.03 -9.44 -10.04
CA PRO A 394 6.67 -9.55 -11.45
C PRO A 394 7.60 -8.76 -12.39
N ASP A 395 8.91 -8.76 -12.16
CA ASP A 395 9.90 -8.10 -13.00
C ASP A 395 10.96 -9.10 -13.52
N THR A 396 11.90 -8.64 -14.36
CA THR A 396 12.96 -9.50 -14.89
C THR A 396 13.87 -10.08 -13.80
N GLU A 397 14.07 -9.33 -12.71
CA GLU A 397 14.85 -9.78 -11.55
C GLU A 397 14.14 -10.92 -10.83
N GLY A 398 12.86 -10.74 -10.49
CA GLY A 398 12.03 -11.74 -9.85
C GLY A 398 11.82 -12.97 -10.74
N GLU A 399 11.72 -12.82 -12.06
CA GLU A 399 11.66 -13.95 -12.99
C GLU A 399 12.95 -14.78 -12.97
N LYS A 400 14.12 -14.13 -12.93
CA LYS A 400 15.41 -14.82 -12.79
C LYS A 400 15.53 -15.54 -11.44
N ILE A 401 15.21 -14.86 -10.33
CA ILE A 401 15.24 -15.47 -8.99
C ILE A 401 14.32 -16.69 -8.98
N GLY A 402 13.13 -16.54 -9.55
CA GLY A 402 12.16 -17.62 -9.58
C GLY A 402 12.64 -18.81 -10.40
N TRP A 403 13.25 -18.54 -11.56
CA TRP A 403 13.85 -19.57 -12.41
C TRP A 403 14.99 -20.30 -11.69
N ASP A 404 15.88 -19.58 -10.99
CA ASP A 404 16.97 -20.18 -10.21
C ASP A 404 16.46 -21.12 -9.12
N ILE A 405 15.44 -20.68 -8.39
CA ILE A 405 14.79 -21.52 -7.37
C ILE A 405 14.17 -22.75 -8.03
N ALA A 406 13.47 -22.58 -9.15
CA ALA A 406 12.86 -23.70 -9.86
C ALA A 406 13.90 -24.74 -10.32
N GLU A 407 15.02 -24.30 -10.91
CA GLU A 407 16.10 -25.22 -11.32
C GLU A 407 16.73 -25.95 -10.12
N LEU A 408 16.91 -25.26 -8.98
CA LEU A 408 17.44 -25.88 -7.75
C LEU A 408 16.51 -26.92 -7.13
N LEU A 409 15.20 -26.81 -7.36
CA LEU A 409 14.16 -27.66 -6.78
C LEU A 409 13.66 -28.76 -7.72
N ARG A 410 13.87 -28.63 -9.04
CA ARG A 410 13.30 -29.55 -10.06
C ARG A 410 13.68 -31.01 -9.84
N ALA A 411 14.87 -31.28 -9.30
CA ALA A 411 15.32 -32.63 -8.96
C ALA A 411 14.56 -33.25 -7.76
N TYR A 412 13.93 -32.43 -6.92
CA TYR A 412 13.19 -32.84 -5.73
C TYR A 412 11.68 -32.91 -5.99
N ASN A 413 11.16 -31.98 -6.79
CA ASN A 413 9.79 -31.99 -7.27
C ASN A 413 9.72 -31.31 -8.65
N PRO A 414 9.32 -32.02 -9.73
CA PRO A 414 9.26 -31.45 -11.07
C PRO A 414 8.02 -30.57 -11.32
N ASN A 415 6.99 -30.64 -10.48
CA ASN A 415 5.74 -29.89 -10.62
C ASN A 415 5.89 -28.47 -10.08
N ILE A 416 6.61 -27.63 -10.84
CA ILE A 416 6.93 -26.25 -10.47
C ILE A 416 6.30 -25.31 -11.50
N SER A 417 5.62 -24.27 -11.03
CA SER A 417 5.07 -23.21 -11.88
C SER A 417 5.33 -21.83 -11.31
N ARG A 418 5.24 -20.81 -12.16
CA ARG A 418 5.34 -19.40 -11.78
C ARG A 418 3.94 -18.88 -11.41
N MET A 419 3.86 -18.20 -10.26
CA MET A 419 2.67 -17.54 -9.74
C MET A 419 2.89 -16.02 -9.72
N GLU A 420 2.28 -15.29 -10.63
CA GLU A 420 2.49 -13.85 -10.81
C GLU A 420 1.29 -13.04 -10.29
N PHE A 421 1.57 -11.93 -9.60
CA PHE A 421 0.57 -10.97 -9.16
C PHE A 421 1.19 -9.58 -8.99
N HIS A 422 0.40 -8.54 -9.25
CA HIS A 422 0.83 -7.13 -9.19
C HIS A 422 0.38 -6.40 -7.92
N GLU A 423 -0.41 -7.07 -7.08
CA GLU A 423 -0.85 -6.61 -5.76
C GLU A 423 -0.94 -7.79 -4.79
N VAL A 424 -0.59 -7.56 -3.53
CA VAL A 424 -0.69 -8.56 -2.47
C VAL A 424 -2.09 -8.45 -1.86
N THR A 425 -3.10 -9.00 -2.53
CA THR A 425 -4.50 -9.06 -2.06
C THR A 425 -5.01 -10.48 -2.12
N LYS A 426 -5.95 -10.87 -1.24
CA LYS A 426 -6.52 -12.22 -1.22
C LYS A 426 -7.05 -12.65 -2.59
N LYS A 427 -7.77 -11.76 -3.27
CA LYS A 427 -8.32 -11.98 -4.61
C LYS A 427 -7.23 -12.18 -5.66
N ALA A 428 -6.18 -11.35 -5.66
CA ALA A 428 -5.07 -11.49 -6.59
C ALA A 428 -4.27 -12.78 -6.36
N ILE A 429 -4.03 -13.16 -5.10
CA ILE A 429 -3.35 -14.42 -4.76
C ILE A 429 -4.18 -15.63 -5.20
N LEU A 430 -5.49 -15.68 -4.90
CA LEU A 430 -6.35 -16.78 -5.36
C LEU A 430 -6.39 -16.88 -6.89
N LYS A 431 -6.48 -15.73 -7.58
CA LYS A 431 -6.40 -15.68 -9.04
C LYS A 431 -5.05 -16.24 -9.53
N ALA A 432 -3.94 -15.81 -8.96
CA ALA A 432 -2.60 -16.24 -9.36
C ALA A 432 -2.31 -17.72 -9.06
N ILE A 433 -2.93 -18.31 -8.03
CA ILE A 433 -2.88 -19.76 -7.76
C ILE A 433 -3.58 -20.55 -8.88
N ARG A 434 -4.71 -20.03 -9.39
CA ARG A 434 -5.48 -20.69 -10.47
C ARG A 434 -4.85 -20.46 -11.84
N GLU A 435 -4.41 -19.23 -12.12
CA GLU A 435 -3.80 -18.78 -13.38
C GLU A 435 -2.28 -18.86 -13.33
N ARG A 436 -1.76 -20.06 -13.05
CA ARG A 436 -0.31 -20.32 -13.08
C ARG A 436 0.23 -20.35 -14.51
N ARG A 437 1.49 -19.99 -14.68
CA ARG A 437 2.20 -20.03 -15.97
C ARG A 437 3.57 -20.68 -15.85
N ASP A 438 4.16 -21.01 -16.99
CA ASP A 438 5.58 -21.34 -17.07
C ASP A 438 6.46 -20.09 -16.93
N PHE A 439 7.75 -20.31 -16.65
CA PHE A 439 8.74 -19.25 -16.61
C PHE A 439 8.96 -18.66 -18.01
N ASN A 440 8.98 -17.33 -18.09
CA ASN A 440 9.29 -16.63 -19.32
C ASN A 440 10.82 -16.56 -19.49
N LEU A 441 11.34 -17.45 -20.34
CA LEU A 441 12.78 -17.55 -20.59
C LEU A 441 13.38 -16.28 -21.23
N ASN A 442 12.58 -15.43 -21.89
CA ASN A 442 13.07 -14.19 -22.48
C ASN A 442 13.40 -13.16 -21.40
N LEU A 443 12.54 -13.04 -20.37
CA LEU A 443 12.83 -12.21 -19.19
C LEU A 443 14.08 -12.70 -18.44
N VAL A 444 14.23 -14.02 -18.29
CA VAL A 444 15.43 -14.64 -17.68
C VAL A 444 16.68 -14.29 -18.50
N LYS A 445 16.65 -14.47 -19.82
CA LYS A 445 17.78 -14.14 -20.71
C LYS A 445 18.14 -12.66 -20.67
N ALA A 446 17.16 -11.77 -20.66
CA ALA A 446 17.42 -10.34 -20.55
C ALA A 446 18.10 -9.98 -19.22
N GLN A 447 17.66 -10.58 -18.11
CA GLN A 447 18.33 -10.43 -16.82
C GLN A 447 19.77 -10.95 -16.87
N VAL A 448 20.00 -12.11 -17.52
CA VAL A 448 21.34 -12.68 -17.69
C VAL A 448 22.24 -11.72 -18.47
N VAL A 449 21.76 -11.17 -19.60
CA VAL A 449 22.50 -10.18 -20.38
C VAL A 449 22.84 -8.96 -19.52
N ARG A 450 21.86 -8.43 -18.77
CA ARG A 450 22.06 -7.31 -17.86
C ARG A 450 23.15 -7.60 -16.84
N ARG A 451 23.06 -8.76 -16.17
CA ARG A 451 23.98 -9.16 -15.11
C ARG A 451 25.40 -9.41 -15.63
N VAL A 452 25.53 -10.07 -16.77
CA VAL A 452 26.82 -10.34 -17.42
C VAL A 452 27.45 -9.05 -17.94
N ALA A 453 26.68 -8.18 -18.60
CA ALA A 453 27.19 -6.92 -19.10
C ALA A 453 27.68 -6.01 -17.97
N ASP A 454 26.90 -5.88 -16.89
CA ASP A 454 27.31 -5.13 -15.70
C ASP A 454 28.54 -5.74 -15.03
N ARG A 455 28.67 -7.08 -15.05
CA ARG A 455 29.84 -7.79 -14.50
C ARG A 455 31.08 -7.53 -15.32
N TRP A 456 31.05 -7.70 -16.64
CA TRP A 456 32.21 -7.55 -17.51
C TRP A 456 32.70 -6.10 -17.55
N VAL A 457 31.82 -5.16 -17.89
CA VAL A 457 32.13 -3.73 -17.90
C VAL A 457 32.57 -3.27 -16.51
N GLY A 458 31.84 -3.71 -15.48
CA GLY A 458 32.12 -3.32 -14.11
C GLY A 458 33.47 -3.81 -13.62
N PHE A 459 33.77 -5.10 -13.75
CA PHE A 459 34.99 -5.70 -13.20
C PHE A 459 36.24 -5.22 -13.93
N GLU A 460 36.21 -5.15 -15.27
CA GLU A 460 37.36 -4.68 -16.05
C GLU A 460 37.77 -3.27 -15.65
N PHE A 461 36.80 -2.35 -15.63
CA PHE A 461 37.10 -0.95 -15.33
C PHE A 461 37.35 -0.73 -13.83
N SER A 462 36.74 -1.54 -12.95
CA SER A 462 37.05 -1.51 -11.52
C SER A 462 38.48 -1.96 -11.26
N LYS A 463 38.96 -3.04 -11.89
CA LYS A 463 40.35 -3.48 -11.76
C LYS A 463 41.34 -2.41 -12.21
N LEU A 464 41.05 -1.75 -13.34
CA LEU A 464 41.87 -0.63 -13.83
C LEU A 464 41.94 0.50 -12.79
N LEU A 465 40.80 0.90 -12.21
CA LEU A 465 40.76 1.91 -11.16
C LEU A 465 41.50 1.50 -9.89
N GLN A 466 41.29 0.26 -9.44
CA GLN A 466 41.88 -0.28 -8.22
C GLN A 466 43.40 -0.36 -8.34
N TYR A 467 43.90 -0.82 -9.49
CA TYR A 467 45.33 -0.84 -9.81
C TYR A 467 45.93 0.57 -9.83
N THR A 468 45.29 1.52 -10.51
CA THR A 468 45.85 2.87 -10.66
C THR A 468 45.73 3.74 -9.41
N LEU A 469 44.64 3.61 -8.64
CA LEU A 469 44.38 4.46 -7.47
C LEU A 469 44.70 3.78 -6.14
N GLY A 470 45.09 2.50 -6.15
CA GLY A 470 45.48 1.73 -4.97
C GLY A 470 44.34 1.47 -3.97
N LYS A 471 43.08 1.53 -4.41
CA LYS A 471 41.89 1.42 -3.55
C LYS A 471 40.98 0.30 -4.04
N GLN A 472 40.99 -0.83 -3.33
CA GLN A 472 40.31 -2.07 -3.72
C GLN A 472 38.77 -1.98 -3.71
N TRP A 473 38.19 -1.01 -3.00
CA TRP A 473 36.74 -0.81 -2.93
C TRP A 473 36.18 0.06 -4.05
N LEU A 474 37.02 0.60 -4.96
CA LEU A 474 36.54 1.40 -6.08
C LEU A 474 35.81 0.53 -7.10
N SER A 475 34.78 1.10 -7.73
CA SER A 475 34.07 0.45 -8.81
C SER A 475 33.70 1.42 -9.91
N ALA A 476 33.78 0.97 -11.16
CA ALA A 476 33.22 1.66 -12.32
C ALA A 476 32.02 0.88 -12.83
N GLY A 477 31.06 1.57 -13.45
CA GLY A 477 29.92 0.93 -14.09
C GLY A 477 29.31 1.84 -15.15
N ARG A 478 28.78 1.25 -16.23
CA ARG A 478 28.21 1.98 -17.38
C ARG A 478 27.15 3.01 -16.99
N VAL A 479 26.34 2.72 -15.96
CA VAL A 479 25.26 3.61 -15.51
C VAL A 479 25.73 4.60 -14.45
N GLN A 480 26.66 4.19 -13.57
CA GLN A 480 27.14 5.00 -12.46
C GLN A 480 28.01 6.17 -12.93
N THR A 481 28.89 5.91 -13.90
CA THR A 481 29.86 6.92 -14.34
C THR A 481 29.20 8.12 -15.05
N PRO A 482 28.23 7.95 -15.98
CA PRO A 482 27.47 9.06 -16.54
C PRO A 482 26.79 9.92 -15.47
N VAL A 483 26.11 9.28 -14.51
CA VAL A 483 25.40 9.96 -13.42
C VAL A 483 26.36 10.75 -12.54
N LEU A 484 27.54 10.19 -12.24
CA LEU A 484 28.61 10.92 -11.55
C LEU A 484 29.10 12.13 -12.38
N GLY A 485 29.21 11.95 -13.70
CA GLY A 485 29.53 13.02 -14.64
C GLY A 485 28.57 14.20 -14.55
N TRP A 486 27.26 13.93 -14.53
CA TRP A 486 26.22 14.97 -14.39
C TRP A 486 26.35 15.74 -13.09
N ILE A 487 26.60 15.04 -11.97
CA ILE A 487 26.80 15.66 -10.66
C ILE A 487 28.04 16.57 -10.68
N ILE A 488 29.13 16.14 -11.33
CA ILE A 488 30.35 16.93 -11.49
C ILE A 488 30.12 18.16 -12.37
N GLU A 489 29.40 18.01 -13.48
CA GLU A 489 29.07 19.11 -14.38
C GLU A 489 28.16 20.14 -13.70
N ARG A 490 27.15 19.66 -12.96
CA ARG A 490 26.27 20.52 -12.16
C ARG A 490 27.04 21.28 -11.08
N GLU A 491 28.05 20.68 -10.48
CA GLU A 491 28.92 21.39 -9.52
C GLU A 491 29.77 22.48 -10.21
N LYS A 492 30.19 22.29 -11.47
CA LYS A 492 30.85 23.37 -12.24
C LYS A 492 29.90 24.53 -12.51
N GLU A 493 28.65 24.24 -12.87
CA GLU A 493 27.63 25.26 -13.04
C GLU A 493 27.32 25.98 -11.73
N HIS A 494 27.27 25.24 -10.63
CA HIS A 494 27.08 25.80 -9.30
C HIS A 494 28.15 26.83 -8.91
N ARG A 495 29.39 26.64 -9.36
CA ARG A 495 30.49 27.60 -9.12
C ARG A 495 30.36 28.88 -9.95
N LYS A 496 29.61 28.86 -11.06
CA LYS A 496 29.34 30.07 -11.86
C LYS A 496 28.30 30.90 -11.12
N LYS A 497 28.55 32.20 -10.96
CA LYS A 497 27.61 33.12 -10.33
C LYS A 497 26.68 33.70 -11.37
N ILE A 498 25.41 33.81 -11.00
CA ILE A 498 24.41 34.63 -11.68
C ILE A 498 23.90 35.66 -10.69
N TYR A 499 23.40 36.77 -11.23
CA TYR A 499 22.83 37.86 -10.48
C TYR A 499 21.35 37.96 -10.84
N LYS A 500 20.49 37.98 -9.84
CA LYS A 500 19.05 38.13 -10.05
C LYS A 500 18.55 39.39 -9.37
N VAL A 501 17.78 40.15 -10.11
CA VAL A 501 16.96 41.23 -9.57
C VAL A 501 15.54 40.69 -9.46
N ILE A 502 15.03 40.61 -8.24
CA ILE A 502 13.69 40.12 -7.94
C ILE A 502 12.83 41.30 -7.53
N ALA A 503 11.66 41.43 -8.13
CA ALA A 503 10.62 42.36 -7.67
C ALA A 503 9.36 41.58 -7.31
N TYR A 504 8.68 41.99 -6.24
CA TYR A 504 7.41 41.40 -5.81
C TYR A 504 6.26 42.22 -6.38
N ILE A 505 5.29 41.54 -6.98
CA ILE A 505 4.18 42.17 -7.71
C ILE A 505 2.83 41.95 -7.02
N ASP A 506 2.85 41.49 -5.78
CA ASP A 506 1.69 41.37 -4.89
C ASP A 506 1.95 42.07 -3.53
N GLU A 507 0.91 42.12 -2.69
CA GLU A 507 1.03 42.71 -1.34
C GLU A 507 1.69 41.78 -0.34
N ILE A 508 1.45 40.47 -0.49
CA ILE A 508 1.80 39.43 0.50
C ILE A 508 3.22 38.90 0.26
N GLY A 509 3.87 39.27 -0.85
CA GLY A 509 5.25 38.90 -1.17
C GLY A 509 5.40 37.46 -1.69
N LYS A 510 4.34 36.87 -2.26
CA LYS A 510 4.38 35.51 -2.83
C LYS A 510 4.69 35.53 -4.32
N LEU A 511 4.07 36.45 -5.04
CA LEU A 511 4.24 36.59 -6.48
C LEU A 511 5.44 37.47 -6.80
N LYS A 512 6.41 36.90 -7.53
CA LYS A 512 7.67 37.55 -7.87
C LYS A 512 7.96 37.43 -9.35
N VAL A 513 8.68 38.41 -9.86
CA VAL A 513 9.35 38.38 -11.17
C VAL A 513 10.86 38.41 -10.92
N ASP A 514 11.61 37.59 -11.65
CA ASP A 514 13.07 37.61 -11.60
C ASP A 514 13.69 37.84 -12.97
N TRP A 515 14.58 38.83 -13.04
CA TRP A 515 15.47 39.06 -14.17
C TRP A 515 16.84 38.51 -13.84
N THR A 516 17.37 37.64 -14.70
CA THR A 516 18.66 36.97 -14.51
C THR A 516 19.72 37.59 -15.41
N PHE A 517 20.91 37.82 -14.85
CA PHE A 517 22.05 38.46 -15.50
C PHE A 517 23.32 37.63 -15.23
N ASP A 518 24.17 37.51 -16.25
CA ASP A 518 25.49 36.89 -16.12
C ASP A 518 26.54 37.89 -15.58
N ASP A 519 26.41 39.18 -15.93
CA ASP A 519 27.29 40.24 -15.45
C ASP A 519 26.74 40.95 -14.20
N LYS A 520 27.63 41.23 -13.26
CA LYS A 520 27.28 41.88 -11.99
C LYS A 520 26.92 43.35 -12.20
N LYS A 521 27.66 44.07 -13.05
CA LYS A 521 27.47 45.51 -13.22
C LYS A 521 26.14 45.80 -13.90
N GLU A 522 25.81 45.05 -14.96
CA GLU A 522 24.50 45.15 -15.62
C GLU A 522 23.34 44.92 -14.62
N ALA A 523 23.47 43.91 -13.76
CA ALA A 523 22.46 43.62 -12.75
C ALA A 523 22.35 44.70 -11.66
N GLU A 524 23.48 45.30 -11.24
CA GLU A 524 23.50 46.40 -10.26
C GLU A 524 22.92 47.69 -10.85
N GLU A 525 23.22 48.00 -12.12
CA GLU A 525 22.65 49.13 -12.84
C GLU A 525 21.13 48.97 -12.98
N PHE A 526 20.67 47.79 -13.39
CA PHE A 526 19.25 47.47 -13.46
C PHE A 526 18.58 47.55 -12.09
N TYR A 527 19.19 46.99 -11.03
CA TYR A 527 18.68 47.08 -9.66
C TYR A 527 18.59 48.51 -9.14
N LYS A 528 19.55 49.39 -9.46
CA LYS A 528 19.51 50.79 -9.05
C LYS A 528 18.44 51.56 -9.83
N GLY A 529 18.33 51.31 -11.14
CA GLY A 529 17.38 51.99 -12.01
C GLY A 529 15.92 51.60 -11.77
N ILE A 530 15.64 50.38 -11.28
CA ILE A 530 14.26 49.88 -11.13
C ILE A 530 13.60 50.47 -9.88
N SER A 531 12.90 51.59 -10.01
CA SER A 531 12.03 52.14 -8.95
C SER A 531 10.58 51.67 -9.12
N GLU A 532 10.13 51.61 -10.37
CA GLU A 532 8.78 51.23 -10.74
C GLU A 532 8.80 50.12 -11.78
N ILE A 533 7.77 49.29 -11.75
CA ILE A 533 7.49 48.30 -12.79
C ILE A 533 6.09 48.53 -13.33
N LYS A 534 5.91 48.31 -14.62
CA LYS A 534 4.59 48.32 -15.25
C LYS A 534 4.11 46.89 -15.41
N VAL A 535 3.03 46.54 -14.72
CA VAL A 535 2.35 45.24 -14.86
C VAL A 535 1.08 45.45 -15.65
N GLU A 536 0.98 44.81 -16.80
CA GLU A 536 -0.15 44.88 -17.72
C GLU A 536 -0.79 43.50 -17.84
N LEU A 537 -2.13 43.45 -17.74
CA LEU A 537 -2.88 42.25 -18.05
C LEU A 537 -3.00 42.13 -19.57
N LEU A 538 -2.32 41.15 -20.15
CA LEU A 538 -2.43 40.88 -21.58
C LEU A 538 -3.71 40.12 -21.90
N GLU A 539 -4.03 39.12 -21.08
CA GLU A 539 -5.13 38.21 -21.33
C GLU A 539 -5.66 37.64 -20.01
N GLU A 540 -6.99 37.55 -19.91
CA GLU A 540 -7.69 36.73 -18.92
C GLU A 540 -8.29 35.52 -19.65
N LYS A 541 -7.90 34.31 -19.23
CA LYS A 541 -8.42 33.07 -19.81
C LYS A 541 -8.92 32.12 -18.73
N GLU A 542 -9.94 31.34 -19.07
CA GLU A 542 -10.35 30.19 -18.28
C GLU A 542 -9.59 28.95 -18.76
N GLU A 543 -8.91 28.26 -17.85
CA GLU A 543 -8.14 27.05 -18.16
C GLU A 543 -8.70 25.86 -17.39
N ILE A 544 -8.94 24.76 -18.11
CA ILE A 544 -9.27 23.47 -17.50
C ILE A 544 -7.95 22.72 -17.27
N LYS A 545 -7.54 22.63 -16.01
CA LYS A 545 -6.31 21.96 -15.62
C LYS A 545 -6.60 20.51 -15.23
N ASN A 546 -6.13 19.57 -16.05
CA ASN A 546 -6.22 18.14 -15.75
C ASN A 546 -5.36 17.77 -14.53
N PRO A 547 -5.77 16.76 -13.74
CA PRO A 547 -4.94 16.25 -12.67
C PRO A 547 -3.65 15.65 -13.23
N PRO A 548 -2.60 15.56 -12.43
CA PRO A 548 -1.45 14.79 -12.83
C PRO A 548 -1.74 13.27 -12.77
N PRO A 549 -1.00 12.44 -13.53
CA PRO A 549 -1.22 10.99 -13.53
C PRO A 549 -0.87 10.36 -12.17
N PRO A 550 -1.33 9.11 -11.92
CA PRO A 550 -0.84 8.27 -10.84
C PRO A 550 0.70 8.18 -10.86
N PHE A 551 1.28 7.75 -9.74
CA PHE A 551 2.73 7.63 -9.68
C PHE A 551 3.25 6.47 -10.54
N SER A 552 4.30 6.75 -11.30
CA SER A 552 5.36 5.80 -11.67
C SER A 552 6.46 5.82 -10.59
N THR A 553 7.44 4.92 -10.66
CA THR A 553 8.55 4.91 -9.69
C THR A 553 9.33 6.21 -9.67
N ASP A 554 9.68 6.78 -10.83
CA ASP A 554 10.46 8.02 -10.91
C ASP A 554 9.70 9.22 -10.33
N THR A 555 8.39 9.32 -10.61
CA THR A 555 7.57 10.43 -10.11
C THR A 555 7.29 10.30 -8.61
N MET A 556 7.09 9.08 -8.08
CA MET A 556 7.01 8.82 -6.64
C MET A 556 8.30 9.24 -5.94
N LEU A 557 9.45 8.77 -6.46
CA LEU A 557 10.77 9.06 -5.91
C LEU A 557 11.06 10.56 -5.90
N LYS A 558 10.76 11.25 -7.01
CA LYS A 558 10.88 12.70 -7.11
C LYS A 558 10.01 13.40 -6.07
N SER A 559 8.72 13.08 -5.99
CA SER A 559 7.82 13.72 -5.04
C SER A 559 8.21 13.48 -3.58
N ALA A 560 8.65 12.27 -3.22
CA ALA A 560 9.14 11.99 -1.86
C ALA A 560 10.41 12.79 -1.53
N SER A 561 11.34 12.93 -2.48
CA SER A 561 12.52 13.79 -2.32
C SER A 561 12.14 15.27 -2.20
N ASP A 562 11.23 15.79 -3.02
CA ASP A 562 10.88 17.20 -3.03
C ASP A 562 10.16 17.62 -1.73
N ILE A 563 9.23 16.79 -1.27
CA ILE A 563 8.36 17.08 -0.13
C ILE A 563 9.03 16.70 1.19
N TYR A 564 9.60 15.49 1.27
CA TYR A 564 10.12 14.93 2.52
C TYR A 564 11.65 14.96 2.63
N ARG A 565 12.36 15.37 1.58
CA ARG A 565 13.84 15.35 1.51
C ARG A 565 14.41 13.96 1.77
N TRP A 566 13.68 12.91 1.37
CA TRP A 566 14.17 11.54 1.49
C TRP A 566 15.09 11.18 0.33
N SER A 567 16.07 10.32 0.63
CA SER A 567 16.89 9.69 -0.40
C SER A 567 16.08 8.68 -1.20
N LEU A 568 16.57 8.35 -2.40
CA LEU A 568 15.92 7.34 -3.25
C LEU A 568 15.84 5.96 -2.56
N PRO A 569 16.93 5.43 -1.95
CA PRO A 569 16.89 4.13 -1.28
C PRO A 569 15.86 4.08 -0.15
N LYS A 570 15.79 5.13 0.67
CA LYS A 570 14.82 5.24 1.76
C LYS A 570 13.38 5.19 1.27
N THR A 571 13.09 5.87 0.16
CA THR A 571 11.74 5.85 -0.44
C THR A 571 11.40 4.47 -1.00
N MET A 572 12.34 3.80 -1.66
CA MET A 572 12.14 2.45 -2.18
C MET A 572 11.93 1.42 -1.07
N GLU A 573 12.67 1.51 0.04
CA GLU A 573 12.49 0.65 1.22
C GLU A 573 11.04 0.71 1.74
N PHE A 574 10.51 1.92 1.93
CA PHE A 574 9.14 2.08 2.42
C PHE A 574 8.08 1.70 1.39
N ALA A 575 8.32 1.95 0.10
CA ALA A 575 7.41 1.52 -0.96
C ALA A 575 7.35 -0.02 -1.06
N GLN A 576 8.51 -0.68 -0.94
CA GLN A 576 8.60 -2.14 -0.90
C GLN A 576 7.83 -2.70 0.29
N ALA A 577 8.02 -2.15 1.49
CA ALA A 577 7.28 -2.58 2.67
C ALA A 577 5.75 -2.39 2.52
N LEU A 578 5.30 -1.25 1.97
CA LEU A 578 3.88 -1.01 1.71
C LEU A 578 3.29 -2.02 0.70
N PHE A 579 4.05 -2.38 -0.34
CA PHE A 579 3.65 -3.40 -1.31
C PHE A 579 3.56 -4.79 -0.67
N GLU A 580 4.60 -5.21 0.07
CA GLU A 580 4.65 -6.51 0.74
C GLU A 580 3.56 -6.70 1.79
N LEU A 581 3.15 -5.61 2.44
CA LEU A 581 2.02 -5.57 3.38
C LEU A 581 0.65 -5.43 2.69
N GLY A 582 0.61 -5.27 1.36
CA GLY A 582 -0.62 -5.23 0.58
C GLY A 582 -1.39 -3.91 0.68
N TYR A 583 -0.72 -2.77 0.87
CA TYR A 583 -1.33 -1.44 0.87
C TYR A 583 -1.22 -0.69 -0.46
N ILE A 584 -0.24 -1.04 -1.30
CA ILE A 584 -0.05 -0.44 -2.62
C ILE A 584 0.21 -1.51 -3.69
N THR A 585 -0.01 -1.15 -4.95
CA THR A 585 0.42 -1.93 -6.11
C THR A 585 1.94 -2.00 -6.22
N TYR A 586 2.45 -2.86 -7.10
CA TYR A 586 3.88 -3.02 -7.31
C TYR A 586 4.59 -1.68 -7.60
N HIS A 587 5.61 -1.37 -6.79
CA HIS A 587 6.21 -0.04 -6.70
C HIS A 587 7.36 0.21 -7.69
N ARG A 588 7.84 -0.83 -8.40
CA ARG A 588 8.85 -0.74 -9.47
C ARG A 588 8.16 -0.80 -10.84
N THR A 589 7.59 0.31 -11.26
CA THR A 589 6.77 0.43 -12.47
C THR A 589 7.08 1.72 -13.21
N ASP A 590 7.23 1.62 -14.53
CA ASP A 590 7.28 2.77 -15.44
C ASP A 590 5.88 3.13 -15.98
N SER A 591 4.86 2.33 -15.67
CA SER A 591 3.49 2.53 -16.12
C SER A 591 2.76 3.53 -15.24
N ILE A 592 1.84 4.28 -15.86
CA ILE A 592 0.84 5.11 -15.16
C ILE A 592 -0.59 4.57 -15.33
N ARG A 593 -0.74 3.42 -16.02
CA ARG A 593 -2.03 2.80 -16.31
C ARG A 593 -2.74 2.36 -15.02
N ILE A 594 -4.05 2.47 -14.98
CA ILE A 594 -4.89 1.97 -13.87
C ILE A 594 -5.96 1.04 -14.43
N SER A 595 -6.14 -0.11 -13.78
CA SER A 595 -7.18 -1.10 -14.07
C SER A 595 -8.57 -0.65 -13.58
N ASP A 596 -9.61 -1.31 -14.08
CA ASP A 596 -10.99 -1.06 -13.64
C ASP A 596 -11.17 -1.28 -12.12
N TYR A 597 -10.44 -2.25 -11.55
CA TYR A 597 -10.42 -2.48 -10.11
C TYR A 597 -9.86 -1.27 -9.36
N GLY A 598 -8.72 -0.74 -9.80
CA GLY A 598 -8.15 0.49 -9.25
C GLY A 598 -9.11 1.68 -9.38
N ILE A 599 -9.72 1.86 -10.55
CA ILE A 599 -10.70 2.92 -10.79
C ILE A 599 -11.89 2.79 -9.82
N ASN A 600 -12.36 1.58 -9.54
CA ASN A 600 -13.44 1.33 -8.59
C ASN A 600 -13.05 1.73 -7.15
N ILE A 601 -11.82 1.48 -6.71
CA ILE A 601 -11.34 1.92 -5.38
C ILE A 601 -11.44 3.44 -5.26
N ALA A 602 -10.98 4.18 -6.28
CA ALA A 602 -11.08 5.63 -6.27
C ALA A 602 -12.54 6.11 -6.35
N ARG A 603 -13.37 5.40 -7.12
CA ARG A 603 -14.80 5.69 -7.25
C ARG A 603 -15.49 5.64 -5.91
N GLU A 604 -15.30 4.56 -5.15
CA GLU A 604 -15.94 4.38 -3.84
C GLU A 604 -15.57 5.53 -2.90
N TYR A 605 -14.26 5.82 -2.76
CA TYR A 605 -13.79 6.89 -1.89
C TYR A 605 -14.30 8.27 -2.31
N ILE A 606 -14.15 8.65 -3.59
CA ILE A 606 -14.48 10.00 -4.06
C ILE A 606 -16.00 10.24 -3.97
N LYS A 607 -16.82 9.23 -4.30
CA LYS A 607 -18.27 9.32 -4.16
C LYS A 607 -18.69 9.49 -2.71
N GLU A 608 -18.12 8.70 -1.80
CA GLU A 608 -18.42 8.75 -0.37
C GLU A 608 -18.05 10.10 0.24
N GLU A 609 -16.88 10.65 -0.12
CA GLU A 609 -16.33 11.84 0.52
C GLU A 609 -16.75 13.17 -0.13
N PHE A 610 -16.86 13.20 -1.46
CA PHE A 610 -17.06 14.45 -2.21
C PHE A 610 -18.32 14.46 -3.08
N GLY A 611 -18.89 13.29 -3.40
CA GLY A 611 -20.05 13.15 -4.28
C GLY A 611 -19.70 12.62 -5.67
N GLU A 612 -20.72 12.10 -6.36
CA GLU A 612 -20.63 11.48 -7.69
C GLU A 612 -19.96 12.41 -8.72
N GLU A 613 -20.27 13.70 -8.68
CA GLU A 613 -19.85 14.70 -9.65
C GLU A 613 -18.35 15.01 -9.61
N TYR A 614 -17.64 14.55 -8.57
CA TYR A 614 -16.19 14.71 -8.44
C TYR A 614 -15.43 13.54 -9.07
N PHE A 615 -16.04 12.36 -9.15
CA PHE A 615 -15.39 11.19 -9.72
C PHE A 615 -15.30 11.30 -11.24
N HIS A 616 -14.11 11.09 -11.79
CA HIS A 616 -13.86 11.08 -13.22
C HIS A 616 -12.87 9.97 -13.57
N PRO A 617 -13.34 8.81 -14.09
CA PRO A 617 -12.49 7.66 -14.34
C PRO A 617 -11.45 7.98 -15.41
N ARG A 618 -10.20 7.56 -15.18
CA ARG A 618 -9.11 7.66 -16.16
C ARG A 618 -8.24 6.42 -16.09
N THR A 619 -8.08 5.72 -17.21
CA THR A 619 -7.18 4.57 -17.33
C THR A 619 -5.72 4.99 -17.41
N TRP A 620 -5.42 6.21 -17.89
CA TRP A 620 -4.07 6.78 -18.05
C TRP A 620 -3.12 6.02 -19.00
N GLY A 621 -3.60 5.01 -19.71
CA GLY A 621 -2.84 4.25 -20.70
C GLY A 621 -3.57 2.99 -21.14
N GLU A 622 -3.08 2.36 -22.21
CA GLU A 622 -3.58 1.11 -22.77
C GLU A 622 -2.49 0.04 -22.76
N GLY A 623 -2.85 -1.22 -22.47
CA GLY A 623 -1.90 -2.35 -22.45
C GLY A 623 -0.90 -2.36 -21.28
N GLY A 624 -0.11 -3.44 -21.18
CA GLY A 624 0.90 -3.64 -20.14
C GLY A 624 0.40 -4.35 -18.87
N ALA A 625 1.23 -5.27 -18.34
CA ALA A 625 0.93 -6.04 -17.12
C ALA A 625 0.94 -5.16 -15.85
N HIS A 626 1.76 -4.10 -15.84
CA HIS A 626 1.93 -3.22 -14.68
C HIS A 626 0.98 -2.03 -14.67
N GLU A 627 0.49 -1.71 -13.48
CA GLU A 627 -0.24 -0.48 -13.18
C GLU A 627 0.71 0.62 -12.66
N GLY A 628 0.20 1.84 -12.56
CA GLY A 628 0.77 2.87 -11.72
C GLY A 628 0.66 2.51 -10.23
N ILE A 629 1.48 3.17 -9.42
CA ILE A 629 1.54 3.00 -7.97
C ILE A 629 0.30 3.66 -7.36
N ARG A 630 -0.59 2.84 -6.81
CA ARG A 630 -1.86 3.23 -6.19
C ARG A 630 -2.13 2.41 -4.93
N PRO A 631 -3.03 2.88 -4.04
CA PRO A 631 -3.58 2.03 -2.98
C PRO A 631 -4.29 0.79 -3.55
N THR A 632 -4.18 -0.32 -2.83
CA THR A 632 -4.91 -1.58 -3.11
C THR A 632 -6.26 -1.63 -2.40
N LYS A 633 -6.44 -0.78 -1.38
CA LYS A 633 -7.59 -0.74 -0.50
C LYS A 633 -8.19 0.67 -0.45
N ASN A 634 -9.50 0.76 -0.26
CA ASN A 634 -10.17 2.02 0.06
C ASN A 634 -10.00 2.35 1.55
N ILE A 635 -8.77 2.69 1.96
CA ILE A 635 -8.46 3.11 3.34
C ILE A 635 -7.82 4.50 3.28
N GLU A 636 -8.46 5.50 3.88
CA GLU A 636 -7.91 6.85 3.94
C GLU A 636 -6.63 6.89 4.82
N PRO A 637 -5.63 7.74 4.50
CA PRO A 637 -4.42 7.87 5.32
C PRO A 637 -4.66 8.16 6.80
N GLU A 638 -5.66 8.96 7.16
CA GLU A 638 -5.97 9.26 8.57
C GLU A 638 -6.63 8.07 9.29
N GLU A 639 -7.36 7.23 8.58
CA GLU A 639 -7.93 5.97 9.08
C GLU A 639 -6.83 4.93 9.27
N LEU A 640 -5.96 4.74 8.27
CA LEU A 640 -4.82 3.82 8.38
C LEU A 640 -3.94 4.20 9.58
N LYS A 641 -3.72 5.50 9.80
CA LYS A 641 -2.98 5.99 10.97
C LYS A 641 -3.72 5.69 12.28
N ALA A 642 -5.05 5.77 12.32
CA ALA A 642 -5.84 5.39 13.49
C ALA A 642 -5.66 3.91 13.83
N LEU A 643 -5.67 3.03 12.83
CA LEU A 643 -5.49 1.59 12.99
C LEU A 643 -4.09 1.24 13.54
N VAL A 644 -3.04 1.90 13.03
CA VAL A 644 -1.68 1.73 13.55
C VAL A 644 -1.56 2.21 15.00
N LEU A 645 -2.13 3.37 15.30
CA LEU A 645 -2.12 3.95 16.65
C LEU A 645 -2.94 3.12 17.66
N SER A 646 -4.00 2.45 17.22
CA SER A 646 -4.79 1.54 18.05
C SER A 646 -4.16 0.15 18.22
N GLY A 647 -3.19 -0.22 17.36
CA GLY A 647 -2.54 -1.54 17.42
C GLY A 647 -3.27 -2.65 16.69
N GLN A 648 -4.31 -2.32 15.92
CA GLN A 648 -4.97 -3.27 15.03
C GLN A 648 -4.09 -3.62 13.83
N ILE A 649 -3.20 -2.71 13.43
CA ILE A 649 -2.18 -2.93 12.40
C ILE A 649 -0.80 -2.72 13.03
N GLU A 650 0.06 -3.72 12.86
CA GLU A 650 1.46 -3.68 13.27
C GLU A 650 2.36 -3.43 12.04
N ASP A 651 3.67 -3.30 12.23
CA ASP A 651 4.69 -3.18 11.18
C ASP A 651 4.72 -1.88 10.32
N LEU A 652 3.73 -0.98 10.45
CA LEU A 652 3.76 0.33 9.79
C LEU A 652 4.36 1.45 10.68
N LYS A 653 5.50 1.98 10.24
CA LYS A 653 6.15 3.21 10.78
C LYS A 653 5.50 4.51 10.25
N LYS A 654 5.83 5.64 10.87
CA LYS A 654 5.37 6.99 10.47
C LYS A 654 5.69 7.29 9.00
N GLU A 655 6.87 6.92 8.53
CA GLU A 655 7.32 7.15 7.15
C GLU A 655 6.48 6.36 6.15
N HIS A 656 6.08 5.13 6.46
CA HIS A 656 5.15 4.38 5.61
C HIS A 656 3.81 5.12 5.45
N LEU A 657 3.27 5.67 6.55
CA LEU A 657 2.03 6.45 6.51
C LEU A 657 2.19 7.74 5.70
N MET A 658 3.35 8.40 5.77
CA MET A 658 3.64 9.58 4.97
C MET A 658 3.72 9.25 3.47
N LEU A 659 4.40 8.17 3.10
CA LEU A 659 4.48 7.73 1.70
C LEU A 659 3.13 7.26 1.18
N TYR A 660 2.39 6.48 1.98
CA TYR A 660 1.03 6.05 1.64
C TYR A 660 0.12 7.26 1.41
N LYS A 661 0.16 8.29 2.27
CA LYS A 661 -0.60 9.53 2.10
C LYS A 661 -0.25 10.24 0.79
N LEU A 662 1.03 10.29 0.44
CA LEU A 662 1.48 10.88 -0.82
C LEU A 662 0.91 10.11 -2.02
N ILE A 663 1.02 8.78 -2.01
CA ILE A 663 0.50 7.88 -3.07
C ILE A 663 -1.02 8.01 -3.18
N PHE A 664 -1.73 7.94 -2.05
CA PHE A 664 -3.18 8.04 -1.97
C PHE A 664 -3.68 9.36 -2.57
N ASN A 665 -3.14 10.51 -2.14
CA ASN A 665 -3.57 11.82 -2.64
C ASN A 665 -3.31 11.97 -4.13
N ARG A 666 -2.16 11.49 -4.64
CA ARG A 666 -1.83 11.52 -6.06
C ARG A 666 -2.80 10.67 -6.88
N PHE A 667 -3.09 9.46 -6.40
CA PHE A 667 -3.99 8.53 -7.06
C PHE A 667 -5.43 9.06 -7.09
N MET A 668 -5.98 9.49 -5.95
CA MET A 668 -7.33 10.05 -5.88
C MET A 668 -7.46 11.31 -6.75
N ALA A 669 -6.46 12.20 -6.73
CA ALA A 669 -6.42 13.36 -7.63
C ALA A 669 -6.53 12.93 -9.11
N SER A 670 -5.80 11.90 -9.52
CA SER A 670 -5.79 11.40 -10.90
C SER A 670 -7.15 10.85 -11.38
N GLN A 671 -8.04 10.48 -10.46
CA GLN A 671 -9.39 9.96 -10.71
C GLN A 671 -10.49 10.97 -10.36
N THR A 672 -10.11 12.22 -10.05
CA THR A 672 -11.04 13.32 -9.75
C THR A 672 -11.20 14.21 -10.97
N ARG A 673 -12.34 14.90 -11.13
CA ARG A 673 -12.57 15.83 -12.23
C ARG A 673 -11.48 16.93 -12.32
N PRO A 674 -11.25 17.49 -13.52
CA PRO A 674 -10.33 18.62 -13.69
C PRO A 674 -10.72 19.83 -12.83
N VAL A 675 -9.76 20.73 -12.62
CA VAL A 675 -9.99 22.00 -11.92
C VAL A 675 -10.15 23.08 -12.98
N LYS A 676 -11.17 23.93 -12.84
CA LYS A 676 -11.35 25.10 -13.71
C LYS A 676 -10.74 26.32 -13.02
N LEU A 677 -9.77 26.96 -13.66
CA LEU A 677 -9.02 28.10 -13.14
C LEU A 677 -9.27 29.34 -13.99
N ARG A 678 -9.26 30.50 -13.35
CA ARG A 678 -9.02 31.79 -14.02
C ARG A 678 -7.53 32.07 -14.00
N ILE A 679 -6.93 32.22 -15.17
CA ILE A 679 -5.52 32.49 -15.38
C ILE A 679 -5.37 33.90 -15.93
N TYR A 680 -4.45 34.68 -15.34
CA TYR A 680 -4.00 35.94 -15.92
C TYR A 680 -2.66 35.75 -16.61
N LYS A 681 -2.56 36.19 -17.85
CA LYS A 681 -1.29 36.38 -18.55
C LYS A 681 -0.85 37.82 -18.35
N LEU A 682 0.24 38.01 -17.62
CA LEU A 682 0.77 39.31 -17.26
C LEU A 682 2.03 39.62 -18.06
N LYS A 683 2.10 40.83 -18.61
CA LYS A 683 3.33 41.43 -19.12
C LYS A 683 3.90 42.36 -18.07
N ILE A 684 5.16 42.15 -17.72
CA ILE A 684 5.86 42.92 -16.70
C ILE A 684 7.03 43.60 -17.37
N GLU A 685 7.00 44.94 -17.40
CA GLU A 685 8.02 45.75 -18.04
C GLU A 685 8.76 46.60 -17.00
N ALA A 686 10.09 46.55 -17.06
CA ALA A 686 10.97 47.32 -16.21
C ALA A 686 12.21 47.75 -17.02
N LEU A 687 12.41 49.06 -17.18
CA LEU A 687 13.56 49.64 -17.90
C LEU A 687 13.80 49.00 -19.28
N GLY A 688 12.73 48.76 -20.04
CA GLY A 688 12.80 48.15 -21.38
C GLY A 688 13.00 46.63 -21.41
N LYS A 689 13.17 45.96 -20.25
CA LYS A 689 13.13 44.49 -20.16
C LYS A 689 11.69 44.03 -19.91
N ILE A 690 11.24 43.05 -20.69
CA ILE A 690 9.89 42.48 -20.62
C ILE A 690 9.98 41.04 -20.08
N ALA A 691 9.10 40.69 -19.16
CA ALA A 691 8.84 39.33 -18.71
C ALA A 691 7.35 39.01 -18.85
N GLU A 692 7.03 37.79 -19.28
CA GLU A 692 5.64 37.30 -19.32
C GLU A 692 5.48 36.16 -18.32
N ILE A 693 4.41 36.20 -17.54
CA ILE A 693 4.04 35.12 -16.61
C ILE A 693 2.56 34.78 -16.73
N GLU A 694 2.24 33.51 -16.53
CA GLU A 694 0.86 33.03 -16.40
C GLU A 694 0.63 32.58 -14.96
N ILE A 695 -0.41 33.11 -14.33
CA ILE A 695 -0.73 32.79 -12.93
C ILE A 695 -2.20 32.47 -12.70
N PRO A 696 -2.50 31.48 -11.85
CA PRO A 696 -3.85 31.25 -11.38
C PRO A 696 -4.27 32.30 -10.35
N VAL A 697 -5.39 32.97 -10.60
CA VAL A 697 -5.94 34.03 -9.73
C VAL A 697 -7.25 33.65 -9.05
N GLN A 698 -7.93 32.63 -9.56
CA GLN A 698 -9.14 32.11 -8.93
C GLN A 698 -9.39 30.65 -9.34
N ILE A 699 -9.92 29.85 -8.40
CA ILE A 699 -10.50 28.54 -8.71
C ILE A 699 -11.98 28.74 -9.01
N LEU A 700 -12.38 28.56 -10.27
CA LEU A 700 -13.77 28.70 -10.72
C LEU A 700 -14.58 27.43 -10.43
N GLN A 701 -13.94 26.26 -10.50
CA GLN A 701 -14.55 24.97 -10.15
C GLN A 701 -13.51 24.07 -9.49
N ARG A 702 -13.82 23.61 -8.27
CA ARG A 702 -13.00 22.66 -7.50
C ARG A 702 -13.00 21.28 -8.17
N GLY A 703 -11.89 20.57 -8.07
CA GLY A 703 -11.71 19.22 -8.58
C GLY A 703 -10.58 18.52 -7.81
N TRP A 704 -9.59 18.01 -8.54
CA TRP A 704 -8.44 17.32 -7.94
C TRP A 704 -7.61 18.15 -6.96
N ASP A 705 -7.78 19.48 -6.93
CA ASP A 705 -7.11 20.37 -5.98
C ASP A 705 -7.51 20.14 -4.51
N LEU A 706 -8.62 19.42 -4.27
CA LEU A 706 -9.00 18.93 -2.95
C LEU A 706 -7.95 17.99 -2.34
N PHE A 707 -7.20 17.28 -3.18
CA PHE A 707 -6.12 16.37 -2.78
C PHE A 707 -4.74 17.00 -2.91
N LEU A 708 -4.54 17.81 -3.94
CA LEU A 708 -3.27 18.47 -4.27
C LEU A 708 -3.51 19.98 -4.41
N PRO A 709 -3.43 20.76 -3.31
CA PRO A 709 -3.80 22.16 -3.30
C PRO A 709 -3.06 22.99 -4.37
N ILE A 710 -3.82 23.83 -5.07
CA ILE A 710 -3.29 24.79 -6.06
C ILE A 710 -3.12 26.14 -5.38
N GLU A 711 -1.93 26.72 -5.50
CA GLU A 711 -1.69 28.11 -5.05
C GLU A 711 -2.39 29.10 -5.97
N ILE A 712 -3.00 30.12 -5.37
CA ILE A 712 -3.68 31.22 -6.07
C ILE A 712 -2.98 32.53 -5.73
N TYR A 713 -2.84 33.40 -6.73
CA TYR A 713 -2.12 34.66 -6.63
C TYR A 713 -3.06 35.86 -6.85
N MET A 714 -2.73 36.99 -6.23
CA MET A 714 -3.44 38.26 -6.40
C MET A 714 -2.45 39.32 -6.89
N PRO A 715 -2.27 39.47 -8.22
CA PRO A 715 -1.33 40.44 -8.76
C PRO A 715 -1.86 41.86 -8.60
N LYS A 716 -0.95 42.82 -8.40
CA LYS A 716 -1.25 44.23 -8.66
C LYS A 716 -1.06 44.52 -10.15
N ILE A 717 -2.02 45.24 -10.74
CA ILE A 717 -1.99 45.67 -12.14
C ILE A 717 -1.77 47.18 -12.16
N GLY A 718 -1.01 47.67 -13.14
CA GLY A 718 -0.61 49.05 -13.28
C GLY A 718 0.84 49.29 -12.90
N THR A 719 1.19 50.54 -12.63
CA THR A 719 2.52 50.92 -12.19
C THR A 719 2.67 50.62 -10.70
N ILE A 720 3.64 49.78 -10.34
CA ILE A 720 3.93 49.38 -8.97
C ILE A 720 5.27 49.97 -8.56
N ASP A 721 5.29 50.73 -7.47
CA ASP A 721 6.53 51.10 -6.80
C ASP A 721 7.14 49.87 -6.13
N VAL A 722 8.32 49.48 -6.62
CA VAL A 722 9.11 48.35 -6.11
C VAL A 722 10.40 48.81 -5.44
N SER A 723 10.58 50.11 -5.21
CA SER A 723 11.78 50.69 -4.59
C SER A 723 12.16 50.00 -3.27
N GLN A 724 11.16 49.67 -2.44
CA GLN A 724 11.31 48.93 -1.17
C GLN A 724 10.97 47.43 -1.29
N LYS A 725 10.50 46.97 -2.46
CA LYS A 725 10.04 45.59 -2.73
C LYS A 725 10.88 44.89 -3.80
N LYS A 726 12.14 45.28 -3.92
CA LYS A 726 13.12 44.65 -4.79
C LYS A 726 14.26 44.04 -4.00
N LYS A 727 14.83 42.97 -4.51
CA LYS A 727 16.02 42.32 -3.95
C LYS A 727 17.03 42.08 -5.05
N PHE A 728 18.28 42.44 -4.76
CA PHE A 728 19.42 41.97 -5.53
C PHE A 728 19.97 40.73 -4.83
N ILE A 729 19.93 39.58 -5.51
CA ILE A 729 20.52 38.36 -5.00
C ILE A 729 21.64 37.91 -5.94
N SER A 730 22.74 37.43 -5.37
CA SER A 730 23.77 36.70 -6.09
C SER A 730 23.66 35.24 -5.68
N GLY A 731 23.64 34.35 -6.66
CA GLY A 731 23.49 32.93 -6.45
C GLY A 731 24.27 32.10 -7.46
N PRO A 732 24.34 30.79 -7.25
CA PRO A 732 24.91 29.88 -8.23
C PRO A 732 24.02 29.80 -9.48
N LYS A 733 24.60 29.56 -10.67
CA LYS A 733 23.85 29.36 -11.92
C LYS A 733 22.88 28.18 -11.82
N ALA A 734 23.31 27.12 -11.14
CA ALA A 734 22.49 25.97 -10.82
C ALA A 734 22.78 25.47 -9.40
N TYR A 735 21.79 24.94 -8.71
CA TYR A 735 22.03 24.22 -7.46
C TYR A 735 22.49 22.78 -7.76
N PRO A 736 23.27 22.16 -6.86
CA PRO A 736 23.62 20.74 -7.00
C PRO A 736 22.34 19.90 -7.07
N TYR A 737 22.42 18.72 -7.66
CA TYR A 737 21.25 17.85 -7.77
C TYR A 737 20.75 17.45 -6.39
N THR A 738 19.43 17.51 -6.19
CA THR A 738 18.75 16.69 -5.19
C THR A 738 18.52 15.28 -5.72
N HIS A 739 18.17 14.33 -4.84
CA HIS A 739 17.76 12.99 -5.25
C HIS A 739 16.62 13.01 -6.29
N GLY A 740 15.62 13.86 -6.08
CA GLY A 740 14.44 14.00 -6.93
C GLY A 740 14.73 14.58 -8.31
N GLU A 741 15.61 15.60 -8.39
CA GLU A 741 16.05 16.13 -9.68
C GLU A 741 16.91 15.11 -10.43
N LEU A 742 17.76 14.36 -9.73
CA LEU A 742 18.62 13.36 -10.35
C LEU A 742 17.81 12.20 -10.94
N VAL A 743 16.82 11.66 -10.22
CA VAL A 743 15.97 10.58 -10.77
C VAL A 743 15.15 11.06 -11.96
N LYS A 744 14.70 12.32 -11.95
CA LYS A 744 14.03 12.93 -13.10
C LYS A 744 14.96 12.99 -14.31
N GLU A 745 16.18 13.48 -14.13
CA GLU A 745 17.20 13.56 -15.18
C GLU A 745 17.53 12.16 -15.75
N MET A 746 17.68 11.17 -14.87
CA MET A 746 17.89 9.76 -15.24
C MET A 746 16.76 9.23 -16.13
N LYS A 747 15.50 9.50 -15.76
CA LYS A 747 14.33 9.10 -16.56
C LYS A 747 14.28 9.82 -17.91
N GLU A 748 14.50 11.14 -17.94
CA GLU A 748 14.47 11.95 -19.18
C GLU A 748 15.57 11.55 -20.16
N ARG A 749 16.75 11.17 -19.66
CA ARG A 749 17.87 10.70 -20.49
C ARG A 749 17.85 9.21 -20.80
N GLY A 750 16.91 8.45 -20.22
CA GLY A 750 16.80 7.00 -20.44
C GLY A 750 17.92 6.18 -19.80
N ILE A 751 18.46 6.65 -18.66
CA ILE A 751 19.55 6.01 -17.92
C ILE A 751 19.00 5.36 -16.65
N GLY A 752 18.98 4.03 -16.62
CA GLY A 752 18.43 3.24 -15.52
C GLY A 752 16.98 2.81 -15.73
N ARG A 753 16.45 2.13 -14.72
CA ARG A 753 15.10 1.54 -14.65
C ARG A 753 14.54 1.71 -13.23
N PRO A 754 13.21 1.52 -13.02
CA PRO A 754 12.58 1.52 -11.70
C PRO A 754 13.33 0.71 -10.63
N SER A 755 13.89 -0.45 -11.01
CA SER A 755 14.66 -1.32 -10.12
C SER A 755 16.07 -0.81 -9.82
N THR A 756 16.65 0.09 -10.62
CA THR A 756 18.06 0.48 -10.51
C THR A 756 18.28 1.91 -10.02
N TYR A 757 17.31 2.82 -10.13
CA TYR A 757 17.49 4.24 -9.80
C TYR A 757 18.11 4.46 -8.40
N ALA A 758 17.52 3.83 -7.38
CA ALA A 758 18.01 3.93 -6.01
C ALA A 758 19.41 3.32 -5.85
N THR A 759 19.62 2.11 -6.38
CA THR A 759 20.89 1.37 -6.29
C THR A 759 22.05 2.11 -6.96
N ILE A 760 21.79 2.84 -8.05
CA ILE A 760 22.83 3.64 -8.73
C ILE A 760 23.33 4.75 -7.80
N VAL A 761 22.41 5.51 -7.21
CA VAL A 761 22.75 6.62 -6.32
C VAL A 761 23.37 6.11 -5.02
N GLU A 762 22.85 5.04 -4.46
CA GLU A 762 23.39 4.38 -3.27
C GLU A 762 24.86 3.98 -3.48
N LYS A 763 25.17 3.28 -4.58
CA LYS A 763 26.54 2.88 -4.89
C LYS A 763 27.49 4.08 -5.09
N LEU A 764 27.03 5.19 -5.67
CA LEU A 764 27.85 6.42 -5.77
C LEU A 764 28.23 6.98 -4.40
N ILE A 765 27.32 6.89 -3.43
CA ILE A 765 27.53 7.33 -2.05
C ILE A 765 28.43 6.34 -1.29
N GLU A 766 28.13 5.03 -1.35
CA GLU A 766 28.91 3.98 -0.69
C GLU A 766 30.38 3.95 -1.12
N ARG A 767 30.64 4.23 -2.41
CA ARG A 767 32.00 4.29 -2.96
C ARG A 767 32.73 5.60 -2.63
N GLY A 768 32.04 6.54 -2.00
CA GLY A 768 32.57 7.85 -1.63
C GLY A 768 32.79 8.77 -2.83
N TYR A 769 32.12 8.54 -3.96
CA TYR A 769 32.20 9.42 -5.14
C TYR A 769 31.31 10.65 -4.98
N VAL A 770 30.21 10.47 -4.27
CA VAL A 770 29.23 11.51 -3.96
C VAL A 770 29.01 11.51 -2.45
N ILE A 771 28.78 12.68 -1.89
CA ILE A 771 28.28 12.83 -0.52
C ILE A 771 26.96 13.57 -0.55
N GLU A 772 26.08 13.21 0.38
CA GLU A 772 24.84 13.94 0.61
C GLU A 772 25.07 15.02 1.67
N ASN A 773 24.67 16.25 1.37
CA ASN A 773 24.71 17.36 2.32
C ASN A 773 23.43 18.20 2.20
N LYS A 774 22.63 18.25 3.27
CA LYS A 774 21.34 18.97 3.31
C LYS A 774 20.39 18.62 2.14
N GLY A 775 20.37 17.34 1.73
CA GLY A 775 19.56 16.85 0.61
C GLY A 775 20.14 17.08 -0.79
N PHE A 776 21.33 17.68 -0.89
CA PHE A 776 22.06 17.86 -2.13
C PHE A 776 23.15 16.81 -2.31
N LEU A 777 23.35 16.36 -3.54
CA LEU A 777 24.37 15.41 -3.96
C LEU A 777 25.58 16.18 -4.50
N LEU A 778 26.71 16.04 -3.80
CA LEU A 778 27.95 16.75 -4.12
C LEU A 778 29.06 15.75 -4.51
N PRO A 779 29.81 16.01 -5.59
CA PRO A 779 30.91 15.14 -5.99
C PRO A 779 32.11 15.34 -5.06
N THR A 780 32.74 14.25 -4.62
CA THR A 780 33.96 14.31 -3.81
C THR A 780 35.20 14.53 -4.68
N GLY A 781 36.33 14.87 -4.04
CA GLY A 781 37.63 14.90 -4.73
C GLY A 781 38.01 13.54 -5.35
N LEU A 782 37.64 12.44 -4.67
CA LEU A 782 37.82 11.09 -5.19
C LEU A 782 36.94 10.83 -6.41
N GLY A 783 35.64 11.15 -6.34
CA GLY A 783 34.70 10.97 -7.45
C GLY A 783 35.15 11.71 -8.71
N LYS A 784 35.63 12.95 -8.58
CA LYS A 784 36.21 13.71 -9.69
C LYS A 784 37.44 13.03 -10.28
N LYS A 785 38.37 12.59 -9.43
CA LYS A 785 39.58 11.87 -9.88
C LYS A 785 39.22 10.62 -10.67
N VAL A 786 38.28 9.83 -10.16
CA VAL A 786 37.79 8.61 -10.82
C VAL A 786 37.15 8.96 -12.17
N TYR A 787 36.21 9.90 -12.20
CA TYR A 787 35.52 10.29 -13.44
C TYR A 787 36.48 10.78 -14.52
N TYR A 788 37.40 11.70 -14.20
CA TYR A 788 38.34 12.22 -15.18
C TYR A 788 39.36 11.19 -15.64
N TYR A 789 39.78 10.28 -14.75
CA TYR A 789 40.66 9.19 -15.14
C TYR A 789 39.99 8.21 -16.11
N LEU A 790 38.75 7.80 -15.82
CA LEU A 790 37.98 6.94 -16.73
C LEU A 790 37.73 7.62 -18.07
N LYS A 791 37.41 8.92 -18.05
CA LYS A 791 37.18 9.72 -19.26
C LYS A 791 38.44 9.92 -20.10
N SER A 792 39.64 9.89 -19.50
CA SER A 792 40.90 10.06 -20.25
C SER A 792 41.41 8.78 -20.90
N LYS A 793 40.73 7.64 -20.72
CA LYS A 793 41.08 6.35 -21.35
C LYS A 793 40.10 6.07 -22.48
N GLU A 794 40.54 6.20 -23.73
CA GLU A 794 39.67 6.02 -24.91
C GLU A 794 39.01 4.63 -24.94
N GLU A 795 39.77 3.58 -24.61
CA GLU A 795 39.32 2.18 -24.50
C GLU A 795 38.14 1.99 -23.52
N VAL A 796 38.04 2.85 -22.52
CA VAL A 796 37.02 2.77 -21.46
C VAL A 796 35.91 3.79 -21.70
N HIS A 797 36.26 4.94 -22.29
CA HIS A 797 35.37 6.07 -22.44
C HIS A 797 34.11 5.72 -23.23
N GLU A 798 34.22 4.92 -24.30
CA GLU A 798 33.08 4.53 -25.15
C GLU A 798 32.00 3.77 -24.37
N PHE A 799 32.38 2.84 -23.50
CA PHE A 799 31.46 2.03 -22.68
C PHE A 799 30.79 2.81 -21.54
N LEU A 800 31.32 4.00 -21.24
CA LEU A 800 30.83 4.87 -20.17
C LEU A 800 30.03 6.07 -20.71
N LYS A 801 29.75 6.10 -22.02
CA LYS A 801 28.85 7.08 -22.63
C LYS A 801 27.39 6.75 -22.35
N GLU A 802 26.57 7.79 -22.35
CA GLU A 802 25.11 7.67 -22.20
C GLU A 802 24.52 6.83 -23.35
N GLU A 803 25.00 7.05 -24.57
CA GLU A 803 24.53 6.37 -25.78
C GLU A 803 24.75 4.86 -25.74
N PHE A 804 25.92 4.42 -25.23
CA PHE A 804 26.21 3.00 -25.04
C PHE A 804 25.23 2.36 -24.04
N THR A 805 25.05 3.03 -22.89
CA THR A 805 24.16 2.55 -21.84
C THR A 805 22.72 2.42 -22.34
N LYS A 806 22.23 3.45 -23.04
CA LYS A 806 20.88 3.46 -23.62
C LYS A 806 20.70 2.37 -24.67
N LYS A 807 21.62 2.25 -25.62
CA LYS A 807 21.58 1.21 -26.65
C LYS A 807 21.56 -0.20 -26.05
N LEU A 808 22.35 -0.44 -25.00
CA LEU A 808 22.37 -1.74 -24.35
C LEU A 808 21.06 -2.03 -23.60
N GLU A 809 20.46 -1.04 -22.92
CA GLU A 809 19.14 -1.21 -22.31
C GLU A 809 18.05 -1.48 -23.37
N GLU A 810 18.05 -0.78 -24.50
CA GLU A 810 17.13 -1.04 -25.63
C GLU A 810 17.31 -2.45 -26.22
N LEU A 811 18.55 -2.97 -26.25
CA LEU A 811 18.81 -4.36 -26.65
C LEU A 811 18.26 -5.34 -25.62
N MET A 812 18.41 -5.06 -24.32
CA MET A 812 17.83 -5.90 -23.26
C MET A 812 16.30 -5.93 -23.35
N ASP A 813 15.64 -4.79 -23.56
CA ASP A 813 14.18 -4.73 -23.75
C ASP A 813 13.74 -5.58 -24.95
N ARG A 814 14.48 -5.53 -26.06
CA ARG A 814 14.21 -6.39 -27.22
C ARG A 814 14.44 -7.87 -26.94
N VAL A 815 15.39 -8.23 -26.08
CA VAL A 815 15.56 -9.62 -25.60
C VAL A 815 14.36 -10.03 -24.75
N GLU A 816 13.84 -9.16 -23.88
CA GLU A 816 12.61 -9.42 -23.08
C GLU A 816 11.42 -9.73 -23.99
N GLU A 817 11.30 -9.02 -25.12
CA GLU A 817 10.29 -9.24 -26.16
C GLU A 817 10.57 -10.43 -27.09
N GLY A 818 11.74 -11.06 -26.99
CA GLY A 818 12.16 -12.16 -27.86
C GLY A 818 12.53 -11.75 -29.28
N LYS A 819 12.84 -10.47 -29.53
CA LYS A 819 13.17 -9.90 -30.84
C LYS A 819 14.66 -9.90 -31.17
N GLU A 820 15.52 -10.09 -30.17
CA GLU A 820 16.99 -10.10 -30.31
C GLU A 820 17.59 -11.34 -29.64
N ASP A 821 18.70 -11.87 -30.19
CA ASP A 821 19.41 -12.98 -29.58
C ASP A 821 20.41 -12.49 -28.52
N TYR A 822 20.21 -12.97 -27.30
CA TYR A 822 21.07 -12.68 -26.16
C TYR A 822 22.52 -13.16 -26.38
N VAL A 823 22.73 -14.24 -27.15
CA VAL A 823 24.06 -14.79 -27.45
C VAL A 823 24.89 -13.83 -28.29
N GLU A 824 24.28 -13.26 -29.33
CA GLU A 824 24.95 -12.29 -30.21
C GLU A 824 25.32 -11.02 -29.44
N ILE A 825 24.43 -10.54 -28.58
CA ILE A 825 24.69 -9.36 -27.74
C ILE A 825 25.89 -9.61 -26.83
N LEU A 826 25.96 -10.76 -26.16
CA LEU A 826 27.08 -11.11 -25.28
C LEU A 826 28.38 -11.31 -26.07
N ASN A 827 28.35 -11.98 -27.23
CA ASN A 827 29.54 -12.16 -28.06
C ASN A 827 30.09 -10.82 -28.58
N ASN A 828 29.21 -9.92 -29.04
CA ASN A 828 29.60 -8.59 -29.49
C ASN A 828 30.13 -7.75 -28.33
N LEU A 829 29.51 -7.83 -27.15
CA LEU A 829 29.98 -7.12 -25.97
C LEU A 829 31.38 -7.59 -25.56
N TYR A 830 31.61 -8.91 -25.55
CA TYR A 830 32.91 -9.49 -25.23
C TYR A 830 34.01 -9.01 -26.19
N ARG A 831 33.74 -9.07 -27.51
CA ARG A 831 34.68 -8.62 -28.56
C ARG A 831 34.99 -7.12 -28.53
N ASN A 832 34.10 -6.32 -27.96
CA ASN A 832 34.36 -4.89 -27.83
C ASN A 832 35.20 -4.60 -26.57
N ILE A 833 35.05 -5.40 -25.51
CA ILE A 833 35.75 -5.21 -24.23
C ILE A 833 37.21 -5.70 -24.30
N ILE A 834 37.46 -6.80 -25.00
CA ILE A 834 38.81 -7.39 -25.22
C ILE A 834 39.25 -7.09 -26.64
#